data_AF-A0A4Z2HTU2-F1
#
_entry.id   AF-A0A4Z2HTU2-F1
#
_cell.length_a   1.000
_cell.length_b   1.000
_cell.length_c   1.000
_cell.angle_alpha   90.00
_cell.angle_beta   90.00
_cell.angle_gamma   90.00
#
_symmetry.space_group_name_H-M   'P 1'
#
loop_
_entity.id
_entity.type
_entity.pdbx_description
1 polymer ?
#
loop_
_entity_poly.entity_id
_entity_poly.type
_entity_poly.pdbx_seq_one_letter_code
_entity_poly.pdbx_strand_id
1 'polypeptide(L)'
;MAAGATVGESQLQRIIRDLHEAVAELAKEYRESGEPITDDSPNLHKFSYKLEYLLQFDQKEKTTFLGTKKDYWEYFTDCLGKLKGANDGIRFVKSITELKTSLGKGRAFIRYSLVHQRLADTLQQCLMTQRVTSDWYYARSPFLKPHLSVDIINHLYELNEVQFDVASRGHDLDASWPTFARRTLGSASSPGHMWKPPSRSSSINSLASTYSQAHEFPSSPDYGQGLLSDLNDSLPTCSEDVGAVDDLRLELDQSELKQRELLHQVQQLGEEGAEFRAVVEQLQRQLDASLAAQEEQQGLQGDLKTLQGREEALCREVEALRTGGKAKEAEQQQLQEKLAAAEGKNLELLAKLDGVVNEKGLQAASYFDSAHKIHELLDRLKEAERGTMDAVAEVEEKKRLAERLEDELRAKEAAAKHAEAKLGALVTSASEEKVKLEVNVKEQCRAVDKLQGALTVREKEASNLKRQLQDLQETLDEKEKEVQEVKIRAHKDKDEMQKNTGGLKESLEAEVTAFKEHLKSKEAEMTSGCTTLRELEAKYQSLITEKGTLTTKCGQLEGDVKEQVAKIEDYKKQCGNLIEINEKLITTVKRNEELKKELAESRTALEAELAALRASEKRLRGQLDDAKTTADEKERRVREENGELEESLQRAIAAGKLENQSLREEQETVKSSLSRMQADLKSVNGQIGDLERNLGASRKNEASLQDQLRAREETLAELEIAKAKESQEVTGKLEGQLEVCLKDVSRLQAEILDLRVRCQRSEDEKLKSQAQLEVTEAQRDELRTLTEHFKAQTEALNQRHVAELMDCKKEEEALIEQRDREVAASAELSISAAAAREELSALKAQNVKLSSEVSETRESLHRANTEMAELGITICRINAEKEEVGEHRAGGAARIEELEKEAARREESVAGLQLESAALREELTQRANLPETIIELREQLDKAKSQMKSFKDSNREEVEATKFQLSSESMSHQVQMKSVNEQLDKMRAQLQEESENVSSLQAKVSELQAVNEKYLQLTGEKDAHITKTETSIRESEGEIQQVRNAAVSAGEAHSALEKLCEELKQKLNTTEADQQSQSLMMTAEIDDLNRTKVILEERLIELIRDKDALWQKSDALEFEQKLRAEERWWLVDKEATQCLGCEGHFSWWLRRHHCRWALHCCFCTAQNARLHKCCLK
;
A
#
# COMPACT_ATOMS: atom_id res chain seq x y z
N MET A 1 -7.57 -42.77 21.60
CA MET A 1 -8.44 -42.36 20.48
C MET A 1 -8.12 -40.91 20.11
N ALA A 2 -8.69 -40.36 19.05
CA ALA A 2 -8.24 -39.09 18.45
C ALA A 2 -8.16 -37.93 19.46
N ALA A 3 -7.01 -37.26 19.49
CA ALA A 3 -6.92 -35.89 20.02
C ALA A 3 -7.60 -34.94 19.02
N GLY A 4 -8.28 -33.91 19.52
CA GLY A 4 -9.03 -32.98 18.66
C GLY A 4 -8.11 -32.21 17.72
N ALA A 5 -8.32 -32.34 16.41
CA ALA A 5 -7.63 -31.52 15.42
C ALA A 5 -7.97 -30.04 15.64
N THR A 6 -6.95 -29.19 15.74
CA THR A 6 -7.16 -27.75 15.90
C THR A 6 -7.81 -27.16 14.64
N VAL A 7 -8.60 -26.09 14.78
CA VAL A 7 -9.39 -25.49 13.68
C VAL A 7 -8.53 -25.14 12.45
N GLY A 8 -7.29 -24.69 12.66
CA GLY A 8 -6.37 -24.39 11.56
C GLY A 8 -5.79 -25.62 10.84
N GLU A 9 -5.85 -26.82 11.42
CA GLU A 9 -5.37 -28.04 10.77
C GLU A 9 -6.42 -28.68 9.87
N SER A 10 -7.70 -28.61 10.23
CA SER A 10 -8.80 -28.99 9.34
C SER A 10 -8.94 -28.00 8.15
N GLN A 11 -8.65 -26.72 8.36
CA GLN A 11 -8.54 -25.73 7.29
C GLN A 11 -7.37 -26.02 6.34
N LEU A 12 -6.16 -26.31 6.85
CA LEU A 12 -5.01 -26.69 6.02
C LEU A 12 -5.34 -27.92 5.15
N GLN A 13 -5.91 -28.96 5.77
CA GLN A 13 -6.35 -30.17 5.06
C GLN A 13 -7.40 -29.89 3.98
N ARG A 14 -8.24 -28.87 4.15
CA ARG A 14 -9.15 -28.41 3.08
C ARG A 14 -8.38 -27.76 1.93
N ILE A 15 -7.49 -26.82 2.20
CA ILE A 15 -6.74 -26.12 1.12
C ILE A 15 -5.87 -27.08 0.30
N ILE A 16 -5.29 -28.12 0.92
CA ILE A 16 -4.55 -29.17 0.21
C ILE A 16 -5.48 -29.92 -0.77
N ARG A 17 -6.67 -30.35 -0.34
CA ARG A 17 -7.66 -30.97 -1.26
C ARG A 17 -8.15 -30.02 -2.34
N ASP A 18 -8.43 -28.77 -1.99
CA ASP A 18 -8.85 -27.72 -2.94
C ASP A 18 -7.77 -27.46 -4.02
N LEU A 19 -6.48 -27.66 -3.68
CA LEU A 19 -5.35 -27.61 -4.63
C LEU A 19 -5.32 -28.86 -5.53
N HIS A 20 -5.45 -30.06 -4.95
CA HIS A 20 -5.43 -31.31 -5.72
C HIS A 20 -6.59 -31.36 -6.72
N GLU A 21 -7.77 -30.88 -6.33
CA GLU A 21 -8.93 -30.71 -7.21
C GLU A 21 -8.63 -29.70 -8.35
N ALA A 22 -7.94 -28.59 -8.07
CA ALA A 22 -7.56 -27.62 -9.09
C ALA A 22 -6.50 -28.17 -10.06
N VAL A 23 -5.57 -28.99 -9.59
CA VAL A 23 -4.60 -29.73 -10.42
C VAL A 23 -5.31 -30.72 -11.35
N ALA A 24 -6.20 -31.54 -10.80
CA ALA A 24 -6.93 -32.55 -11.57
C ALA A 24 -7.84 -31.94 -12.64
N GLU A 25 -8.51 -30.82 -12.31
CA GLU A 25 -9.32 -30.07 -13.27
C GLU A 25 -8.46 -29.34 -14.31
N LEU A 26 -7.28 -28.80 -13.98
CA LEU A 26 -6.32 -28.28 -14.98
C LEU A 26 -5.84 -29.37 -15.96
N ALA A 27 -5.45 -30.53 -15.43
CA ALA A 27 -5.02 -31.66 -16.24
C ALA A 27 -6.16 -32.27 -17.08
N LYS A 28 -7.41 -32.08 -16.67
CA LYS A 28 -8.62 -32.44 -17.43
C LYS A 28 -8.94 -31.40 -18.50
N GLU A 29 -8.97 -30.11 -18.16
CA GLU A 29 -9.20 -28.98 -19.06
C GLU A 29 -8.25 -29.02 -20.27
N TYR A 30 -6.96 -29.28 -20.03
CA TYR A 30 -5.94 -29.46 -21.08
C TYR A 30 -6.19 -30.69 -21.99
N ARG A 31 -6.71 -31.79 -21.42
CA ARG A 31 -7.08 -33.01 -22.19
C ARG A 31 -8.40 -32.86 -22.95
N GLU A 32 -9.29 -31.99 -22.49
CA GLU A 32 -10.60 -31.72 -23.10
C GLU A 32 -10.51 -30.64 -24.19
N SER A 33 -9.64 -29.63 -24.03
CA SER A 33 -9.37 -28.60 -25.06
C SER A 33 -8.37 -29.04 -26.11
N GLY A 34 -7.28 -29.71 -25.70
CA GLY A 34 -6.11 -29.95 -26.55
C GLY A 34 -5.23 -28.71 -26.79
N GLU A 35 -5.54 -27.58 -26.15
CA GLU A 35 -4.82 -26.31 -26.27
C GLU A 35 -4.12 -25.95 -24.94
N PRO A 36 -2.97 -25.25 -24.95
CA PRO A 36 -2.30 -24.82 -23.72
C PRO A 36 -3.21 -23.97 -22.82
N ILE A 37 -3.17 -24.21 -21.51
CA ILE A 37 -3.94 -23.44 -20.52
C ILE A 37 -3.48 -21.99 -20.52
N THR A 38 -4.42 -21.04 -20.62
CA THR A 38 -4.13 -19.60 -20.64
C THR A 38 -4.72 -18.88 -19.40
N ASP A 39 -4.47 -17.57 -19.31
CA ASP A 39 -4.83 -16.71 -18.17
C ASP A 39 -6.34 -16.44 -17.98
N ASP A 40 -7.20 -16.96 -18.86
CA ASP A 40 -8.65 -16.99 -18.70
C ASP A 40 -9.17 -18.23 -17.96
N SER A 41 -8.34 -19.25 -17.73
CA SER A 41 -8.73 -20.47 -17.03
C SER A 41 -9.11 -20.22 -15.57
N PRO A 42 -10.36 -20.53 -15.14
CA PRO A 42 -10.76 -20.41 -13.74
C PRO A 42 -10.07 -21.44 -12.85
N ASN A 43 -9.64 -22.58 -13.42
CA ASN A 43 -8.90 -23.60 -12.71
C ASN A 43 -7.44 -23.18 -12.47
N LEU A 44 -6.80 -22.50 -13.43
CA LEU A 44 -5.49 -21.86 -13.22
C LEU A 44 -5.55 -20.80 -12.10
N HIS A 45 -6.59 -19.97 -12.11
CA HIS A 45 -6.80 -18.96 -11.07
C HIS A 45 -7.00 -19.60 -9.69
N LYS A 46 -7.88 -20.62 -9.60
CA LYS A 46 -8.10 -21.43 -8.38
C LYS A 46 -6.79 -22.06 -7.89
N PHE A 47 -6.05 -22.74 -8.76
CA PHE A 47 -4.76 -23.36 -8.47
C PHE A 47 -3.77 -22.35 -7.87
N SER A 48 -3.61 -21.21 -8.55
CA SER A 48 -2.63 -20.17 -8.17
C SER A 48 -2.88 -19.63 -6.76
N TYR A 49 -4.14 -19.30 -6.43
CA TYR A 49 -4.51 -18.86 -5.08
C TYR A 49 -4.32 -19.94 -4.01
N LYS A 50 -4.59 -21.22 -4.32
CA LYS A 50 -4.40 -22.32 -3.34
C LYS A 50 -2.93 -22.59 -3.09
N LEU A 51 -2.08 -22.54 -4.12
CA LEU A 51 -0.63 -22.69 -3.96
C LEU A 51 -0.02 -21.49 -3.21
N GLU A 52 -0.41 -20.26 -3.54
CA GLU A 52 -0.01 -19.04 -2.82
C GLU A 52 -0.39 -19.12 -1.33
N TYR A 53 -1.62 -19.56 -1.01
CA TYR A 53 -2.03 -19.76 0.38
C TYR A 53 -1.12 -20.76 1.11
N LEU A 54 -0.76 -21.90 0.50
CA LEU A 54 0.14 -22.87 1.14
C LEU A 54 1.56 -22.29 1.32
N LEU A 55 2.04 -21.49 0.36
CA LEU A 55 3.32 -20.77 0.42
C LEU A 55 3.37 -19.66 1.48
N GLN A 56 2.23 -19.14 1.91
CA GLN A 56 2.11 -18.18 3.02
C GLN A 56 1.68 -18.84 4.36
N PHE A 57 1.14 -20.06 4.34
CA PHE A 57 0.61 -20.72 5.54
C PHE A 57 1.71 -21.11 6.53
N ASP A 58 1.61 -20.57 7.74
CA ASP A 58 2.60 -20.76 8.82
C ASP A 58 4.02 -20.27 8.41
N GLN A 59 4.11 -19.36 7.44
CA GLN A 59 5.35 -18.70 7.04
C GLN A 59 5.82 -17.75 8.16
N LYS A 60 7.14 -17.65 8.36
CA LYS A 60 7.77 -16.71 9.29
C LYS A 60 7.86 -15.34 8.63
N GLU A 61 7.25 -14.33 9.25
CA GLU A 61 7.38 -12.95 8.80
C GLU A 61 8.85 -12.50 8.82
N LYS A 62 9.28 -11.91 7.71
CA LYS A 62 10.64 -11.40 7.50
C LYS A 62 10.58 -10.12 6.68
N THR A 63 11.47 -9.19 7.00
CA THR A 63 11.69 -7.96 6.22
C THR A 63 13.09 -7.94 5.63
N THR A 64 13.35 -6.99 4.74
CA THR A 64 14.71 -6.52 4.46
C THR A 64 15.16 -5.57 5.57
N PHE A 65 16.43 -5.14 5.53
CA PHE A 65 16.93 -4.05 6.39
C PHE A 65 16.13 -2.74 6.20
N LEU A 66 15.38 -2.61 5.09
CA LEU A 66 14.64 -1.41 4.69
C LEU A 66 13.14 -1.51 4.99
N GLY A 67 12.75 -2.40 5.91
CA GLY A 67 11.36 -2.64 6.27
C GLY A 67 10.51 -3.38 5.21
N THR A 68 10.96 -3.47 3.96
CA THR A 68 10.16 -4.14 2.90
C THR A 68 9.91 -5.61 3.25
N LYS A 69 8.62 -5.99 3.27
CA LYS A 69 8.19 -7.35 3.59
C LYS A 69 8.65 -8.32 2.51
N LYS A 70 9.33 -9.37 2.96
CA LYS A 70 9.69 -10.53 2.14
C LYS A 70 8.57 -11.56 2.16
N ASP A 71 8.55 -12.43 1.16
CA ASP A 71 7.55 -13.50 1.05
C ASP A 71 8.20 -14.76 0.44
N TYR A 72 7.40 -15.71 -0.04
CA TYR A 72 7.83 -16.99 -0.59
C TYR A 72 8.78 -16.87 -1.80
N TRP A 73 8.88 -15.70 -2.44
CA TRP A 73 9.89 -15.37 -3.45
C TRP A 73 11.32 -15.36 -2.90
N GLU A 74 11.55 -14.81 -1.71
CA GLU A 74 12.86 -14.88 -1.06
C GLU A 74 13.16 -16.29 -0.56
N TYR A 75 12.16 -17.06 -0.12
CA TYR A 75 12.32 -18.51 0.14
C TYR A 75 12.80 -19.27 -1.11
N PHE A 76 12.17 -19.06 -2.26
CA PHE A 76 12.64 -19.63 -3.54
C PHE A 76 14.05 -19.13 -3.91
N THR A 77 14.36 -17.86 -3.67
CA THR A 77 15.68 -17.28 -3.94
C THR A 77 16.78 -17.86 -3.04
N ASP A 78 16.50 -18.07 -1.74
CA ASP A 78 17.45 -18.63 -0.77
C ASP A 78 17.73 -20.11 -1.04
N CYS A 79 16.68 -20.88 -1.39
CA CYS A 79 16.80 -22.29 -1.77
C CYS A 79 17.53 -22.48 -3.11
N LEU A 80 17.11 -21.76 -4.17
CA LEU A 80 17.50 -22.05 -5.55
C LEU A 80 18.66 -21.20 -6.07
N GLY A 81 18.88 -20.00 -5.51
CA GLY A 81 19.84 -19.02 -6.04
C GLY A 81 21.29 -19.51 -6.11
N LYS A 82 21.65 -20.50 -5.28
CA LYS A 82 22.99 -21.13 -5.23
C LYS A 82 23.10 -22.42 -6.07
N LEU A 83 21.99 -22.95 -6.57
CA LEU A 83 21.94 -24.20 -7.33
C LEU A 83 22.06 -23.94 -8.84
N LYS A 84 23.17 -24.37 -9.44
CA LYS A 84 23.41 -24.26 -10.89
C LYS A 84 22.35 -25.07 -11.66
N GLY A 85 21.66 -24.42 -12.59
CA GLY A 85 20.62 -25.04 -13.43
C GLY A 85 19.19 -24.99 -12.86
N ALA A 86 19.02 -24.68 -11.57
CA ALA A 86 17.71 -24.40 -10.97
C ALA A 86 17.38 -22.90 -10.90
N ASN A 87 18.36 -22.04 -11.17
CA ASN A 87 18.26 -20.59 -10.98
C ASN A 87 17.80 -19.80 -12.22
N ASP A 88 17.37 -20.45 -13.30
CA ASP A 88 16.95 -19.76 -14.54
C ASP A 88 15.72 -18.88 -14.32
N GLY A 89 14.67 -19.40 -13.68
CA GLY A 89 13.49 -18.61 -13.33
C GLY A 89 13.80 -17.49 -12.35
N ILE A 90 14.75 -17.71 -11.43
CA ILE A 90 15.22 -16.68 -10.50
C ILE A 90 15.95 -15.55 -11.24
N ARG A 91 16.70 -15.86 -12.31
CA ARG A 91 17.33 -14.85 -13.18
C ARG A 91 16.31 -14.13 -14.05
N PHE A 92 15.37 -14.86 -14.64
CA PHE A 92 14.31 -14.31 -15.48
C PHE A 92 13.40 -13.34 -14.72
N VAL A 93 12.87 -13.73 -13.55
CA VAL A 93 12.01 -12.83 -12.75
C VAL A 93 12.78 -11.59 -12.26
N LYS A 94 14.10 -11.70 -12.04
CA LYS A 94 14.95 -10.56 -11.68
C LYS A 94 15.24 -9.59 -12.83
N SER A 95 14.92 -9.93 -14.09
CA SER A 95 14.94 -8.99 -15.23
C SER A 95 13.55 -8.46 -15.61
N ILE A 96 12.55 -8.66 -14.76
CA ILE A 96 11.23 -8.03 -14.85
C ILE A 96 11.25 -6.80 -13.91
N THR A 97 11.57 -5.63 -14.47
CA THR A 97 11.71 -4.36 -13.76
C THR A 97 10.37 -3.73 -13.36
N GLU A 98 9.27 -4.19 -13.97
CA GLU A 98 7.90 -3.80 -13.68
C GLU A 98 7.44 -4.31 -12.30
N LEU A 99 7.98 -5.44 -11.83
CA LEU A 99 7.61 -6.07 -10.56
C LEU A 99 8.40 -5.44 -9.40
N LYS A 100 7.70 -4.77 -8.50
CA LYS A 100 8.26 -4.02 -7.37
C LYS A 100 8.27 -4.87 -6.10
N THR A 101 7.18 -5.58 -5.80
CA THR A 101 7.06 -6.36 -4.55
C THR A 101 7.76 -7.72 -4.62
N SER A 102 7.93 -8.37 -3.47
CA SER A 102 8.33 -9.78 -3.39
C SER A 102 7.18 -10.73 -3.76
N LEU A 103 5.93 -10.35 -3.47
CA LEU A 103 4.74 -11.13 -3.80
C LEU A 103 4.56 -11.28 -5.33
N GLY A 104 4.57 -10.16 -6.07
CA GLY A 104 4.46 -10.18 -7.54
C GLY A 104 5.60 -10.93 -8.23
N LYS A 105 6.82 -10.87 -7.67
CA LYS A 105 7.95 -11.69 -8.12
C LYS A 105 7.72 -13.18 -7.84
N GLY A 106 7.15 -13.53 -6.69
CA GLY A 106 6.74 -14.90 -6.36
C GLY A 106 5.71 -15.44 -7.35
N ARG A 107 4.68 -14.66 -7.65
CA ARG A 107 3.64 -14.96 -8.64
C ARG A 107 4.23 -15.17 -10.03
N ALA A 108 5.09 -14.26 -10.48
CA ALA A 108 5.79 -14.38 -11.76
C ALA A 108 6.68 -15.65 -11.83
N PHE A 109 7.31 -16.04 -10.71
CA PHE A 109 8.13 -17.25 -10.63
C PHE A 109 7.30 -18.55 -10.71
N ILE A 110 6.12 -18.60 -10.08
CA ILE A 110 5.18 -19.71 -10.21
C ILE A 110 4.73 -19.83 -11.67
N ARG A 111 4.33 -18.72 -12.30
CA ARG A 111 3.89 -18.66 -13.71
C ARG A 111 4.98 -19.12 -14.67
N TYR A 112 6.19 -18.61 -14.52
CA TYR A 112 7.37 -19.08 -15.25
C TYR A 112 7.58 -20.60 -15.09
N SER A 113 7.40 -21.14 -13.88
CA SER A 113 7.61 -22.55 -13.57
C SER A 113 6.53 -23.48 -14.16
N LEU A 114 5.30 -22.98 -14.36
CA LEU A 114 4.24 -23.66 -15.11
C LEU A 114 4.56 -23.72 -16.61
N VAL A 115 4.85 -22.57 -17.25
CA VAL A 115 5.23 -22.51 -18.69
C VAL A 115 6.41 -23.41 -19.03
N HIS A 116 7.36 -23.60 -18.09
CA HIS A 116 8.54 -24.44 -18.27
C HIS A 116 8.39 -25.87 -17.72
N GLN A 117 7.20 -26.31 -17.29
CA GLN A 117 6.92 -27.66 -16.78
C GLN A 117 7.97 -28.12 -15.74
N ARG A 118 8.18 -27.26 -14.72
CA ARG A 118 9.19 -27.45 -13.66
C ARG A 118 8.67 -27.14 -12.25
N LEU A 119 7.38 -26.82 -12.06
CA LEU A 119 6.89 -26.34 -10.77
C LEU A 119 7.03 -27.38 -9.65
N ALA A 120 6.74 -28.66 -9.94
CA ALA A 120 6.93 -29.76 -9.00
C ALA A 120 8.41 -29.93 -8.61
N ASP A 121 9.31 -30.06 -9.59
CA ASP A 121 10.76 -30.20 -9.39
C ASP A 121 11.35 -29.02 -8.60
N THR A 122 10.88 -27.81 -8.91
CA THR A 122 11.32 -26.56 -8.30
C THR A 122 10.93 -26.49 -6.82
N LEU A 123 9.67 -26.81 -6.50
CA LEU A 123 9.21 -26.84 -5.11
C LEU A 123 9.85 -27.99 -4.34
N GLN A 124 9.99 -29.18 -4.94
CA GLN A 124 10.67 -30.33 -4.31
C GLN A 124 12.13 -30.00 -3.97
N GLN A 125 12.85 -29.32 -4.88
CA GLN A 125 14.23 -28.90 -4.66
C GLN A 125 14.37 -27.89 -3.50
N CYS A 126 13.36 -27.04 -3.29
CA CYS A 126 13.29 -26.17 -2.11
C CYS A 126 13.05 -26.98 -0.82
N LEU A 127 12.09 -27.91 -0.84
CA LEU A 127 11.72 -28.73 0.31
C LEU A 127 12.84 -29.69 0.76
N MET A 128 13.64 -30.21 -0.18
CA MET A 128 14.88 -30.94 0.12
C MET A 128 15.90 -30.09 0.89
N THR A 129 15.84 -28.76 0.76
CA THR A 129 16.70 -27.82 1.49
C THR A 129 16.11 -27.53 2.87
N GLN A 130 15.90 -28.60 3.66
CA GLN A 130 15.07 -28.58 4.88
C GLN A 130 15.51 -27.53 5.92
N ARG A 131 16.81 -27.18 6.00
CA ARG A 131 17.29 -26.08 6.85
C ARG A 131 16.65 -24.74 6.47
N VAL A 132 16.77 -24.34 5.22
CA VAL A 132 16.18 -23.08 4.70
C VAL A 132 14.65 -23.11 4.83
N THR A 133 14.02 -24.26 4.56
CA THR A 133 12.57 -24.42 4.80
C THR A 133 12.22 -24.23 6.29
N SER A 134 13.02 -24.76 7.22
CA SER A 134 12.82 -24.54 8.66
C SER A 134 13.14 -23.12 9.13
N ASP A 135 14.01 -22.39 8.42
CA ASP A 135 14.26 -20.97 8.67
C ASP A 135 13.09 -20.08 8.19
N TRP A 136 12.36 -20.53 7.17
CA TRP A 136 11.25 -19.80 6.52
C TRP A 136 9.85 -20.14 7.04
N TYR A 137 9.62 -21.32 7.63
CA TYR A 137 8.29 -21.74 8.10
C TYR A 137 8.29 -22.18 9.57
N TYR A 138 7.10 -22.12 10.19
CA TYR A 138 6.77 -22.69 11.49
C TYR A 138 6.19 -24.12 11.34
N ALA A 139 6.07 -24.84 12.47
CA ALA A 139 5.90 -26.30 12.50
C ALA A 139 4.52 -26.84 12.04
N ARG A 140 3.53 -25.98 11.79
CA ARG A 140 2.22 -26.41 11.26
C ARG A 140 2.21 -26.42 9.73
N SER A 141 3.14 -25.71 9.08
CA SER A 141 3.32 -25.67 7.63
C SER A 141 3.38 -27.08 7.02
N PRO A 142 2.69 -27.36 5.90
CA PRO A 142 2.76 -28.67 5.25
C PRO A 142 4.17 -29.00 4.75
N PHE A 143 4.98 -27.98 4.46
CA PHE A 143 6.36 -28.11 3.95
C PHE A 143 7.34 -28.69 4.97
N LEU A 144 7.02 -28.63 6.27
CA LEU A 144 7.79 -29.28 7.33
C LEU A 144 7.20 -30.63 7.78
N LYS A 145 6.10 -31.08 7.16
CA LYS A 145 5.44 -32.36 7.42
C LYS A 145 5.65 -33.30 6.22
N PRO A 146 6.62 -34.23 6.25
CA PRO A 146 7.02 -35.03 5.09
C PRO A 146 5.88 -35.72 4.33
N HIS A 147 4.85 -36.17 5.05
CA HIS A 147 3.68 -36.81 4.45
C HIS A 147 2.81 -35.83 3.63
N LEU A 148 2.66 -34.57 4.05
CA LEU A 148 1.94 -33.55 3.28
C LEU A 148 2.81 -32.95 2.18
N SER A 149 4.10 -32.74 2.44
CA SER A 149 5.01 -32.18 1.42
C SER A 149 5.20 -33.12 0.23
N VAL A 150 5.26 -34.45 0.45
CA VAL A 150 5.32 -35.44 -0.64
C VAL A 150 3.98 -35.54 -1.36
N ASP A 151 2.86 -35.52 -0.64
CA ASP A 151 1.50 -35.57 -1.21
C ASP A 151 1.23 -34.38 -2.16
N ILE A 152 1.54 -33.15 -1.73
CA ILE A 152 1.44 -31.94 -2.56
C ILE A 152 2.34 -32.02 -3.80
N ILE A 153 3.59 -32.47 -3.64
CA ILE A 153 4.54 -32.60 -4.77
C ILE A 153 4.10 -33.65 -5.78
N ASN A 154 3.56 -34.79 -5.33
CA ASN A 154 3.07 -35.84 -6.21
C ASN A 154 1.92 -35.35 -7.10
N HIS A 155 0.97 -34.58 -6.56
CA HIS A 155 -0.09 -33.98 -7.36
C HIS A 155 0.47 -32.88 -8.29
N LEU A 156 1.38 -32.02 -7.82
CA LEU A 156 2.01 -31.01 -8.68
C LEU A 156 2.75 -31.60 -9.89
N TYR A 157 3.23 -32.86 -9.81
CA TYR A 157 3.85 -33.54 -10.95
C TYR A 157 2.88 -33.83 -12.10
N GLU A 158 1.56 -33.90 -11.88
CA GLU A 158 0.56 -34.02 -12.95
C GLU A 158 0.59 -32.78 -13.88
N LEU A 159 0.93 -31.60 -13.35
CA LEU A 159 1.04 -30.37 -14.15
C LEU A 159 2.28 -30.32 -15.05
N ASN A 160 3.25 -31.23 -14.88
CA ASN A 160 4.39 -31.31 -15.81
C ASN A 160 3.98 -31.91 -17.18
N GLU A 161 2.81 -32.57 -17.29
CA GLU A 161 2.26 -33.04 -18.57
C GLU A 161 1.36 -31.98 -19.26
N VAL A 162 0.93 -30.95 -18.51
CA VAL A 162 0.08 -29.85 -18.98
C VAL A 162 0.92 -28.75 -19.63
N GLN A 163 0.48 -28.19 -20.75
CA GLN A 163 1.09 -27.00 -21.34
C GLN A 163 0.37 -25.73 -20.88
N PHE A 164 1.12 -24.65 -20.65
CA PHE A 164 0.61 -23.35 -20.20
C PHE A 164 1.18 -22.24 -21.08
N ASP A 165 0.30 -21.38 -21.61
CA ASP A 165 0.68 -20.14 -22.30
C ASP A 165 0.22 -18.95 -21.44
N VAL A 166 1.00 -18.65 -20.39
CA VAL A 166 0.63 -17.67 -19.35
C VAL A 166 1.70 -16.58 -19.23
N ALA A 167 1.29 -15.33 -19.45
CA ALA A 167 2.22 -14.23 -19.63
C ALA A 167 2.92 -13.82 -18.32
N SER A 168 4.24 -13.91 -18.25
CA SER A 168 5.00 -13.48 -17.06
C SER A 168 5.23 -11.97 -16.96
N ARG A 169 4.77 -11.18 -17.94
CA ARG A 169 4.80 -9.71 -17.99
C ARG A 169 3.45 -9.20 -18.52
N GLY A 170 3.16 -7.90 -18.40
CA GLY A 170 1.94 -7.29 -18.95
C GLY A 170 0.68 -7.44 -18.10
N HIS A 171 0.79 -8.00 -16.90
CA HIS A 171 -0.23 -7.98 -15.84
C HIS A 171 0.40 -7.43 -14.55
N ASP A 172 -0.37 -6.72 -13.75
CA ASP A 172 0.09 -6.24 -12.43
C ASP A 172 0.01 -7.37 -11.40
N LEU A 173 1.08 -8.17 -11.37
CA LEU A 173 1.21 -9.29 -10.44
C LEU A 173 1.49 -8.84 -9.00
N ASP A 174 1.96 -7.59 -8.79
CA ASP A 174 2.11 -7.03 -7.44
C ASP A 174 0.73 -6.86 -6.79
N ALA A 175 -0.26 -6.41 -7.56
CA ALA A 175 -1.66 -6.34 -7.12
C ALA A 175 -2.32 -7.73 -7.04
N SER A 176 -2.53 -8.43 -8.16
CA SER A 176 -3.35 -9.64 -8.21
C SER A 176 -2.84 -10.72 -9.16
N TRP A 177 -3.42 -11.92 -9.06
CA TRP A 177 -3.33 -12.90 -10.14
C TRP A 177 -4.11 -12.42 -11.38
N PRO A 178 -3.71 -12.82 -12.60
CA PRO A 178 -4.49 -12.56 -13.82
C PRO A 178 -5.82 -13.33 -13.83
N THR A 179 -6.84 -12.74 -14.45
CA THR A 179 -8.20 -13.28 -14.58
C THR A 179 -8.70 -13.34 -16.03
N PHE A 180 -7.85 -12.95 -16.99
CA PHE A 180 -8.12 -13.03 -18.43
C PHE A 180 -6.80 -13.01 -19.22
N ALA A 181 -6.77 -13.68 -20.37
CA ALA A 181 -5.66 -13.62 -21.30
C ALA A 181 -5.61 -12.30 -22.09
N ARG A 182 -4.43 -11.67 -22.13
CA ARG A 182 -4.19 -10.48 -22.96
C ARG A 182 -3.94 -10.89 -24.41
N ARG A 183 -4.98 -10.81 -25.25
CA ARG A 183 -4.86 -11.04 -26.71
C ARG A 183 -3.78 -10.14 -27.33
N THR A 184 -2.74 -10.75 -27.90
CA THR A 184 -1.70 -10.07 -28.68
C THR A 184 -2.28 -9.61 -30.02
N LEU A 185 -2.57 -8.31 -30.15
CA LEU A 185 -3.07 -7.72 -31.39
C LEU A 185 -1.94 -7.57 -32.43
N GLY A 186 -1.69 -8.65 -33.19
CA GLY A 186 -0.70 -8.69 -34.28
C GLY A 186 -1.13 -9.59 -35.44
N SER A 187 -1.50 -8.97 -36.56
CA SER A 187 -1.77 -9.55 -37.90
C SER A 187 -2.60 -10.84 -37.97
N ALA A 188 -3.91 -10.69 -38.21
CA ALA A 188 -4.82 -11.80 -38.54
C ALA A 188 -4.63 -12.30 -39.99
N SER A 189 -3.46 -12.88 -40.31
CA SER A 189 -3.11 -13.25 -41.69
C SER A 189 -2.06 -14.37 -41.87
N SER A 190 -2.07 -15.42 -41.05
CA SER A 190 -1.45 -16.72 -41.43
C SER A 190 -1.91 -17.88 -40.52
N PRO A 191 -2.33 -19.04 -41.06
CA PRO A 191 -2.70 -20.20 -40.26
C PRO A 191 -1.48 -21.05 -39.86
N GLY A 192 -1.44 -21.49 -38.60
CA GLY A 192 -0.58 -22.61 -38.18
C GLY A 192 0.83 -22.28 -37.69
N HIS A 193 1.00 -21.35 -36.74
CA HIS A 193 2.21 -21.34 -35.91
C HIS A 193 2.14 -22.43 -34.83
N MET A 194 2.78 -23.56 -35.09
CA MET A 194 2.99 -24.62 -34.10
C MET A 194 3.78 -24.08 -32.90
N TRP A 195 3.16 -24.07 -31.71
CA TRP A 195 3.88 -23.87 -30.45
C TRP A 195 4.93 -24.99 -30.30
N LYS A 196 6.18 -24.63 -30.04
CA LYS A 196 7.28 -25.60 -29.85
C LYS A 196 7.74 -25.55 -28.38
N PRO A 197 7.85 -26.70 -27.70
CA PRO A 197 8.22 -26.73 -26.29
C PRO A 197 9.66 -26.20 -26.09
N PRO A 198 9.92 -25.42 -25.01
CA PRO A 198 11.26 -24.95 -24.68
C PRO A 198 12.24 -26.11 -24.46
N SER A 199 13.09 -26.39 -25.46
CA SER A 199 14.09 -27.46 -25.38
C SER A 199 15.10 -27.16 -24.26
N ARG A 200 15.41 -28.18 -23.45
CA ARG A 200 16.31 -28.01 -22.29
C ARG A 200 17.72 -27.60 -22.75
N SER A 201 18.20 -26.48 -22.19
CA SER A 201 19.48 -25.80 -22.41
C SER A 201 19.63 -24.95 -23.70
N SER A 202 19.83 -23.65 -23.50
CA SER A 202 20.62 -22.74 -24.36
C SER A 202 20.88 -21.42 -23.60
N SER A 203 21.89 -20.65 -24.01
CA SER A 203 22.37 -19.45 -23.33
C SER A 203 21.67 -18.17 -23.79
N ILE A 204 21.60 -17.16 -22.91
CA ILE A 204 20.83 -15.90 -23.09
C ILE A 204 21.55 -14.89 -24.02
N ASN A 205 22.23 -15.35 -25.06
CA ASN A 205 22.99 -14.51 -26.02
C ASN A 205 22.61 -14.85 -27.48
N SER A 206 21.40 -14.46 -27.93
CA SER A 206 21.04 -14.28 -29.37
C SER A 206 19.60 -13.75 -29.54
N LEU A 207 19.35 -12.47 -29.22
CA LEU A 207 18.13 -11.73 -29.62
C LEU A 207 18.45 -10.23 -29.85
N ALA A 208 19.38 -9.95 -30.77
CA ALA A 208 19.65 -8.59 -31.29
C ALA A 208 20.37 -8.69 -32.65
N SER A 209 19.95 -7.89 -33.65
CA SER A 209 20.43 -7.89 -35.06
C SER A 209 20.18 -9.20 -35.84
N THR A 210 19.98 -9.26 -37.17
CA THR A 210 19.81 -8.30 -38.31
C THR A 210 19.17 -9.09 -39.49
N TYR A 211 18.81 -8.58 -40.68
CA TYR A 211 18.98 -7.29 -41.39
C TYR A 211 17.76 -7.07 -42.33
N SER A 212 17.53 -5.85 -42.82
CA SER A 212 16.59 -5.56 -43.92
C SER A 212 17.16 -5.92 -45.31
N GLN A 213 16.30 -6.28 -46.29
CA GLN A 213 16.31 -5.71 -47.66
C GLN A 213 15.13 -6.27 -48.51
N ALA A 214 15.03 -5.90 -49.79
CA ALA A 214 13.78 -5.86 -50.54
C ALA A 214 13.80 -6.60 -51.91
N HIS A 215 12.58 -6.74 -52.45
CA HIS A 215 12.19 -6.74 -53.87
C HIS A 215 12.17 -8.02 -54.74
N GLU A 216 11.33 -7.86 -55.78
CA GLU A 216 11.18 -8.56 -57.06
C GLU A 216 10.51 -9.96 -57.19
N PHE A 217 9.37 -9.92 -57.91
CA PHE A 217 8.74 -10.98 -58.74
C PHE A 217 9.63 -11.30 -59.98
N PRO A 218 9.32 -12.27 -60.89
CA PRO A 218 8.08 -13.05 -61.07
C PRO A 218 8.26 -14.57 -61.30
N SER A 219 7.16 -15.34 -61.47
CA SER A 219 6.90 -16.22 -62.65
C SER A 219 5.66 -17.12 -62.50
N SER A 220 5.07 -17.49 -63.66
CA SER A 220 4.03 -18.51 -63.94
C SER A 220 4.58 -19.38 -65.12
N PRO A 221 4.04 -20.55 -65.58
CA PRO A 221 2.76 -21.24 -65.30
C PRO A 221 2.97 -22.73 -64.85
N ASP A 222 2.39 -23.86 -65.29
CA ASP A 222 1.52 -24.25 -66.44
C ASP A 222 0.86 -25.67 -66.32
N TYR A 223 -0.33 -25.87 -66.92
CA TYR A 223 -1.06 -27.13 -67.33
C TYR A 223 -1.16 -28.37 -66.39
N GLY A 224 -2.11 -29.33 -66.51
CA GLY A 224 -3.29 -29.50 -67.38
C GLY A 224 -3.89 -30.94 -67.33
N GLN A 225 -5.15 -31.14 -67.77
CA GLN A 225 -5.91 -32.43 -67.95
C GLN A 225 -6.12 -33.36 -66.71
N GLY A 226 -7.19 -34.18 -66.56
CA GLY A 226 -8.48 -34.34 -67.28
C GLY A 226 -8.81 -35.80 -67.70
N LEU A 227 -9.98 -36.39 -67.32
CA LEU A 227 -10.54 -37.68 -67.83
C LEU A 227 -11.98 -38.00 -67.27
N LEU A 228 -12.95 -38.33 -68.17
CA LEU A 228 -14.21 -39.14 -67.98
C LEU A 228 -15.25 -38.70 -66.90
N SER A 229 -16.58 -38.94 -66.95
CA SER A 229 -17.56 -39.61 -67.85
C SER A 229 -19.00 -39.30 -67.30
N ASP A 230 -20.17 -39.46 -67.94
CA ASP A 230 -20.59 -39.74 -69.34
C ASP A 230 -22.12 -39.48 -69.54
N LEU A 231 -22.67 -39.74 -70.76
CA LEU A 231 -24.08 -40.01 -71.19
C LEU A 231 -25.28 -39.24 -70.54
N ASN A 232 -26.24 -38.57 -71.22
CA ASN A 232 -26.87 -38.54 -72.58
C ASN A 232 -28.31 -39.14 -72.66
N ASP A 233 -29.08 -38.62 -73.64
CA ASP A 233 -30.47 -38.94 -74.07
C ASP A 233 -31.63 -38.32 -73.23
N SER A 234 -32.81 -37.96 -73.78
CA SER A 234 -33.36 -38.10 -75.16
C SER A 234 -34.39 -37.00 -75.57
N LEU A 235 -35.22 -37.28 -76.59
CA LEU A 235 -36.24 -36.44 -77.29
C LEU A 235 -37.64 -37.15 -77.29
N PRO A 236 -38.75 -36.69 -77.94
CA PRO A 236 -39.14 -35.38 -78.53
C PRO A 236 -40.63 -34.92 -78.27
N THR A 237 -41.07 -33.93 -79.06
CA THR A 237 -42.36 -33.18 -79.18
C THR A 237 -43.68 -33.91 -79.52
N CYS A 238 -44.81 -33.23 -79.26
CA CYS A 238 -46.00 -33.16 -80.15
C CYS A 238 -46.69 -31.76 -80.06
N SER A 239 -47.76 -31.50 -80.83
CA SER A 239 -48.12 -30.15 -81.35
C SER A 239 -49.56 -29.63 -81.15
N GLU A 240 -49.75 -28.34 -81.50
CA GLU A 240 -50.97 -27.61 -81.98
C GLU A 240 -51.53 -26.45 -81.12
N ASP A 241 -52.33 -25.63 -81.82
CA ASP A 241 -52.97 -24.33 -81.50
C ASP A 241 -52.13 -23.07 -81.21
N VAL A 242 -52.43 -21.99 -81.95
CA VAL A 242 -51.69 -20.71 -81.96
C VAL A 242 -52.61 -19.49 -81.79
N GLY A 243 -53.92 -19.60 -82.06
CA GLY A 243 -54.81 -18.44 -82.20
C GLY A 243 -55.02 -17.60 -80.93
N ALA A 244 -55.09 -18.21 -79.75
CA ALA A 244 -55.44 -17.50 -78.50
C ALA A 244 -54.26 -16.82 -77.78
N VAL A 245 -53.03 -17.00 -78.27
CA VAL A 245 -51.82 -16.47 -77.61
C VAL A 245 -51.53 -15.02 -77.99
N ASP A 246 -51.74 -14.65 -79.25
CA ASP A 246 -51.32 -13.33 -79.75
C ASP A 246 -52.26 -12.18 -79.32
N ASP A 247 -53.55 -12.44 -79.06
CA ASP A 247 -54.46 -11.43 -78.47
C ASP A 247 -54.05 -11.08 -77.03
N LEU A 248 -53.75 -12.10 -76.20
CA LEU A 248 -53.22 -11.91 -74.84
C LEU A 248 -51.86 -11.21 -74.84
N ARG A 249 -51.07 -11.41 -75.90
CA ARG A 249 -49.79 -10.73 -76.12
C ARG A 249 -49.97 -9.25 -76.41
N LEU A 250 -50.97 -8.88 -77.22
CA LEU A 250 -51.31 -7.50 -77.55
C LEU A 250 -51.85 -6.70 -76.35
N GLU A 251 -52.64 -7.32 -75.48
CA GLU A 251 -53.03 -6.69 -74.20
C GLU A 251 -51.84 -6.56 -73.23
N LEU A 252 -50.95 -7.57 -73.18
CA LEU A 252 -49.73 -7.51 -72.37
C LEU A 252 -48.79 -6.38 -72.85
N ASP A 253 -48.54 -6.25 -74.16
CA ASP A 253 -47.69 -5.21 -74.74
C ASP A 253 -48.23 -3.78 -74.43
N GLN A 254 -49.56 -3.58 -74.47
CA GLN A 254 -50.17 -2.31 -74.06
C GLN A 254 -50.06 -2.06 -72.55
N SER A 255 -50.18 -3.10 -71.73
CA SER A 255 -49.98 -3.02 -70.28
C SER A 255 -48.52 -2.65 -69.95
N GLU A 256 -47.55 -3.32 -70.58
CA GLU A 256 -46.12 -3.03 -70.42
C GLU A 256 -45.76 -1.60 -70.84
N LEU A 257 -46.32 -1.08 -71.94
CA LEU A 257 -46.10 0.31 -72.36
C LEU A 257 -46.57 1.31 -71.29
N LYS A 258 -47.77 1.09 -70.74
CA LYS A 258 -48.32 1.93 -69.66
C LYS A 258 -47.51 1.83 -68.37
N GLN A 259 -47.02 0.63 -68.06
CA GLN A 259 -46.15 0.41 -66.91
C GLN A 259 -44.76 1.07 -67.11
N ARG A 260 -44.23 1.08 -68.33
CA ARG A 260 -42.99 1.82 -68.68
C ARG A 260 -43.16 3.34 -68.57
N GLU A 261 -44.28 3.91 -69.02
CA GLU A 261 -44.58 5.34 -68.82
C GLU A 261 -44.69 5.71 -67.34
N LEU A 262 -45.41 4.91 -66.54
CA LEU A 262 -45.52 5.13 -65.10
C LEU A 262 -44.17 4.98 -64.38
N LEU A 263 -43.35 4.01 -64.77
CA LEU A 263 -41.98 3.85 -64.24
C LEU A 263 -41.10 5.05 -64.61
N HIS A 264 -41.21 5.60 -65.83
CA HIS A 264 -40.48 6.81 -66.21
C HIS A 264 -40.91 8.02 -65.37
N GLN A 265 -42.21 8.21 -65.11
CA GLN A 265 -42.69 9.30 -64.24
C GLN A 265 -42.23 9.12 -62.78
N VAL A 266 -42.25 7.89 -62.25
CA VAL A 266 -41.75 7.58 -60.91
C VAL A 266 -40.23 7.76 -60.81
N GLN A 267 -39.47 7.39 -61.85
CA GLN A 267 -38.04 7.63 -61.92
C GLN A 267 -37.72 9.14 -61.95
N GLN A 268 -38.42 9.91 -62.79
CA GLN A 268 -38.20 11.36 -62.92
C GLN A 268 -38.51 12.11 -61.61
N LEU A 269 -39.61 11.75 -60.92
CA LEU A 269 -39.89 12.26 -59.57
C LEU A 269 -38.88 11.75 -58.51
N GLY A 270 -38.29 10.58 -58.73
CA GLY A 270 -37.20 10.03 -57.91
C GLY A 270 -35.89 10.80 -58.07
N GLU A 271 -35.58 11.23 -59.29
CA GLU A 271 -34.44 12.06 -59.67
C GLU A 271 -34.60 13.49 -59.13
N GLU A 272 -35.74 14.16 -59.36
CA GLU A 272 -36.08 15.45 -58.72
C GLU A 272 -35.99 15.35 -57.18
N GLY A 273 -36.55 14.28 -56.60
CA GLY A 273 -36.44 14.00 -55.16
C GLY A 273 -35.02 13.72 -54.67
N ALA A 274 -34.12 13.25 -55.54
CA ALA A 274 -32.70 13.07 -55.24
C ALA A 274 -31.94 14.41 -55.31
N GLU A 275 -32.23 15.26 -56.29
CA GLU A 275 -31.69 16.63 -56.36
C GLU A 275 -32.09 17.46 -55.13
N PHE A 276 -33.37 17.44 -54.75
CA PHE A 276 -33.82 18.12 -53.53
C PHE A 276 -33.14 17.57 -52.26
N ARG A 277 -32.91 16.25 -52.16
CA ARG A 277 -32.11 15.67 -51.06
C ARG A 277 -30.66 16.14 -51.09
N ALA A 278 -30.00 16.16 -52.25
CA ALA A 278 -28.62 16.63 -52.39
C ALA A 278 -28.47 18.12 -52.00
N VAL A 279 -29.44 18.97 -52.36
CA VAL A 279 -29.48 20.38 -51.92
C VAL A 279 -29.69 20.49 -50.41
N VAL A 280 -30.61 19.71 -49.82
CA VAL A 280 -30.82 19.68 -48.36
C VAL A 280 -29.57 19.20 -47.62
N GLU A 281 -28.92 18.14 -48.08
CA GLU A 281 -27.65 17.68 -47.50
C GLU A 281 -26.52 18.72 -47.64
N GLN A 282 -26.47 19.46 -48.76
CA GLN A 282 -25.46 20.49 -48.96
C GLN A 282 -25.70 21.70 -48.04
N LEU A 283 -26.96 22.10 -47.84
CA LEU A 283 -27.33 23.12 -46.87
C LEU A 283 -27.08 22.66 -45.42
N GLN A 284 -27.33 21.39 -45.12
CA GLN A 284 -27.00 20.79 -43.82
C GLN A 284 -25.49 20.84 -43.57
N ARG A 285 -24.65 20.38 -44.52
CA ARG A 285 -23.18 20.46 -44.43
C ARG A 285 -22.68 21.91 -44.24
N GLN A 286 -23.33 22.89 -44.89
CA GLN A 286 -22.99 24.30 -44.71
C GLN A 286 -23.40 24.84 -43.34
N LEU A 287 -24.54 24.41 -42.79
CA LEU A 287 -24.98 24.73 -41.44
C LEU A 287 -24.06 24.08 -40.40
N ASP A 288 -23.78 22.80 -40.52
CA ASP A 288 -22.90 22.03 -39.63
C ASP A 288 -21.48 22.63 -39.59
N ALA A 289 -20.92 22.98 -40.76
CA ALA A 289 -19.63 23.65 -40.84
C ALA A 289 -19.64 25.06 -40.23
N SER A 290 -20.75 25.79 -40.36
CA SER A 290 -20.91 27.12 -39.74
C SER A 290 -21.05 27.04 -38.22
N LEU A 291 -21.75 26.01 -37.72
CA LEU A 291 -21.87 25.73 -36.28
C LEU A 291 -20.53 25.29 -35.70
N ALA A 292 -19.82 24.37 -36.35
CA ALA A 292 -18.48 23.95 -35.94
C ALA A 292 -17.48 25.13 -35.88
N ALA A 293 -17.47 26.01 -36.89
CA ALA A 293 -16.64 27.22 -36.88
C ALA A 293 -17.04 28.21 -35.77
N GLN A 294 -18.34 28.30 -35.43
CA GLN A 294 -18.81 29.11 -34.32
C GLN A 294 -18.44 28.50 -32.96
N GLU A 295 -18.47 27.17 -32.82
CA GLU A 295 -18.02 26.46 -31.62
C GLU A 295 -16.51 26.55 -31.44
N GLU A 296 -15.70 26.42 -32.50
CA GLU A 296 -14.26 26.72 -32.45
C GLU A 296 -14.00 28.17 -32.04
N GLN A 297 -14.74 29.14 -32.59
CA GLN A 297 -14.56 30.55 -32.24
C GLN A 297 -14.94 30.85 -30.77
N GLN A 298 -15.94 30.16 -30.22
CA GLN A 298 -16.30 30.26 -28.80
C GLN A 298 -15.29 29.53 -27.90
N GLY A 299 -14.80 28.36 -28.31
CA GLY A 299 -13.73 27.61 -27.66
C GLY A 299 -12.46 28.44 -27.53
N LEU A 300 -11.95 28.96 -28.66
CA LEU A 300 -10.78 29.85 -28.71
C LEU A 300 -10.98 31.12 -27.86
N GLN A 301 -12.19 31.68 -27.77
CA GLN A 301 -12.46 32.83 -26.90
C GLN A 301 -12.51 32.43 -25.41
N GLY A 302 -12.91 31.21 -25.09
CA GLY A 302 -12.83 30.62 -23.74
C GLY A 302 -11.39 30.33 -23.33
N ASP A 303 -10.61 29.72 -24.22
CA ASP A 303 -9.19 29.43 -24.03
C ASP A 303 -8.38 30.71 -23.87
N LEU A 304 -8.62 31.74 -24.69
CA LEU A 304 -7.89 33.01 -24.58
C LEU A 304 -8.18 33.73 -23.25
N LYS A 305 -9.42 33.67 -22.75
CA LYS A 305 -9.75 34.15 -21.38
C LYS A 305 -9.10 33.30 -20.29
N THR A 306 -9.01 31.98 -20.49
CA THR A 306 -8.39 31.05 -19.53
C THR A 306 -6.88 31.23 -19.47
N LEU A 307 -6.24 31.45 -20.62
CA LEU A 307 -4.83 31.82 -20.75
C LEU A 307 -4.55 33.18 -20.13
N GLN A 308 -5.40 34.19 -20.37
CA GLN A 308 -5.26 35.51 -19.76
C GLN A 308 -5.41 35.47 -18.23
N GLY A 309 -6.38 34.72 -17.71
CA GLY A 309 -6.52 34.46 -16.27
C GLY A 309 -5.34 33.68 -15.67
N ARG A 310 -4.74 32.77 -16.43
CA ARG A 310 -3.53 32.02 -16.06
C ARG A 310 -2.27 32.90 -16.11
N GLU A 311 -2.17 33.81 -17.07
CA GLU A 311 -1.11 34.82 -17.15
C GLU A 311 -1.17 35.76 -15.94
N GLU A 312 -2.36 36.30 -15.61
CA GLU A 312 -2.53 37.10 -14.40
C GLU A 312 -2.19 36.32 -13.12
N ALA A 313 -2.56 35.04 -13.03
CA ALA A 313 -2.22 34.18 -11.89
C ALA A 313 -0.70 33.97 -11.79
N LEU A 314 -0.04 33.65 -12.90
CA LEU A 314 1.42 33.49 -12.98
C LEU A 314 2.16 34.79 -12.68
N CYS A 315 1.65 35.96 -13.09
CA CYS A 315 2.22 37.25 -12.70
C CYS A 315 2.17 37.45 -11.17
N ARG A 316 1.01 37.19 -10.54
CA ARG A 316 0.86 37.27 -9.08
C ARG A 316 1.74 36.25 -8.34
N GLU A 317 1.88 35.04 -8.89
CA GLU A 317 2.73 33.98 -8.35
C GLU A 317 4.23 34.32 -8.48
N VAL A 318 4.66 34.86 -9.62
CA VAL A 318 6.03 35.37 -9.82
C VAL A 318 6.32 36.56 -8.91
N GLU A 319 5.35 37.44 -8.64
CA GLU A 319 5.51 38.51 -7.65
C GLU A 319 5.59 37.98 -6.20
N ALA A 320 4.77 36.99 -5.85
CA ALA A 320 4.84 36.32 -4.54
C ALA A 320 6.15 35.55 -4.34
N LEU A 321 6.64 34.85 -5.37
CA LEU A 321 7.96 34.20 -5.37
C LEU A 321 9.09 35.23 -5.29
N ARG A 322 8.94 36.42 -5.90
CA ARG A 322 9.91 37.52 -5.83
C ARG A 322 9.92 38.22 -4.46
N THR A 323 8.80 38.28 -3.74
CA THR A 323 8.80 38.77 -2.33
C THR A 323 9.30 37.69 -1.36
N GLY A 324 8.91 36.43 -1.56
CA GLY A 324 9.45 35.29 -0.82
C GLY A 324 10.96 35.09 -1.02
N GLY A 325 11.48 35.35 -2.23
CA GLY A 325 12.91 35.38 -2.53
C GLY A 325 13.63 36.43 -1.70
N LYS A 326 13.15 37.67 -1.67
CA LYS A 326 13.72 38.76 -0.84
C LYS A 326 13.67 38.45 0.66
N ALA A 327 12.62 37.78 1.13
CA ALA A 327 12.54 37.33 2.52
C ALA A 327 13.61 36.27 2.83
N LYS A 328 13.78 35.27 1.94
CA LYS A 328 14.84 34.26 2.05
C LYS A 328 16.25 34.84 1.93
N GLU A 329 16.47 35.85 1.07
CA GLU A 329 17.74 36.58 0.97
C GLU A 329 18.07 37.32 2.27
N ALA A 330 17.09 38.00 2.89
CA ALA A 330 17.27 38.66 4.17
C ALA A 330 17.51 37.68 5.33
N GLU A 331 16.81 36.54 5.34
CA GLU A 331 17.02 35.47 6.32
C GLU A 331 18.39 34.81 6.13
N GLN A 332 18.82 34.57 4.89
CA GLN A 332 20.16 34.07 4.55
C GLN A 332 21.26 35.05 4.98
N GLN A 333 21.07 36.35 4.78
CA GLN A 333 22.00 37.37 5.30
C GLN A 333 22.06 37.33 6.83
N GLN A 334 20.92 37.27 7.52
CA GLN A 334 20.90 37.16 8.98
C GLN A 334 21.53 35.85 9.49
N LEU A 335 21.42 34.75 8.74
CA LEU A 335 22.10 33.49 9.04
C LEU A 335 23.61 33.56 8.77
N GLN A 336 24.05 34.27 7.72
CA GLN A 336 25.48 34.54 7.48
C GLN A 336 26.09 35.45 8.56
N GLU A 337 25.37 36.47 9.03
CA GLU A 337 25.80 37.30 10.17
C GLU A 337 25.91 36.47 11.47
N LYS A 338 24.92 35.61 11.75
CA LYS A 338 24.96 34.67 12.89
C LYS A 338 26.12 33.68 12.77
N LEU A 339 26.39 33.16 11.58
CA LEU A 339 27.51 32.26 11.31
C LEU A 339 28.85 32.97 11.53
N ALA A 340 29.06 34.14 10.93
CA ALA A 340 30.28 34.94 11.12
C ALA A 340 30.49 35.34 12.60
N ALA A 341 29.40 35.62 13.34
CA ALA A 341 29.46 35.87 14.78
C ALA A 341 29.79 34.61 15.61
N ALA A 342 29.40 33.42 15.14
CA ALA A 342 29.75 32.14 15.76
C ALA A 342 31.21 31.74 15.42
N GLU A 343 31.65 31.95 14.19
CA GLU A 343 33.04 31.76 13.74
C GLU A 343 33.98 32.70 14.49
N GLY A 344 33.61 33.98 14.65
CA GLY A 344 34.37 34.94 15.47
C GLY A 344 34.50 34.49 16.94
N LYS A 345 33.43 33.95 17.54
CA LYS A 345 33.47 33.36 18.89
C LYS A 345 34.32 32.09 18.95
N ASN A 346 34.27 31.24 17.92
CA ASN A 346 35.11 30.05 17.85
C ASN A 346 36.60 30.41 17.68
N LEU A 347 36.94 31.45 16.92
CA LEU A 347 38.28 32.01 16.85
C LEU A 347 38.73 32.62 18.18
N GLU A 348 37.84 33.31 18.90
CA GLU A 348 38.12 33.83 20.25
C GLU A 348 38.34 32.68 21.27
N LEU A 349 37.55 31.60 21.18
CA LEU A 349 37.70 30.41 22.01
C LEU A 349 38.97 29.62 21.67
N LEU A 350 39.34 29.52 20.39
CA LEU A 350 40.62 28.95 19.96
C LEU A 350 41.81 29.79 20.46
N ALA A 351 41.76 31.11 20.33
CA ALA A 351 42.80 31.99 20.87
C ALA A 351 42.93 31.90 22.41
N LYS A 352 41.81 31.70 23.12
CA LYS A 352 41.82 31.40 24.57
C LYS A 352 42.38 30.02 24.87
N LEU A 353 42.07 29.01 24.06
CA LEU A 353 42.61 27.66 24.19
C LEU A 353 44.12 27.65 23.95
N ASP A 354 44.60 28.31 22.90
CA ASP A 354 46.03 28.53 22.62
C ASP A 354 46.71 29.32 23.74
N GLY A 355 46.02 30.31 24.34
CA GLY A 355 46.49 31.00 25.54
C GLY A 355 46.71 30.04 26.71
N VAL A 356 45.71 29.21 27.04
CA VAL A 356 45.80 28.20 28.11
C VAL A 356 46.83 27.12 27.78
N VAL A 357 46.97 26.70 26.52
CA VAL A 357 47.99 25.74 26.07
C VAL A 357 49.39 26.34 26.19
N ASN A 358 49.58 27.62 25.89
CA ASN A 358 50.86 28.32 26.11
C ASN A 358 51.17 28.50 27.61
N GLU A 359 50.19 28.86 28.45
CA GLU A 359 50.38 28.88 29.91
C GLU A 359 50.75 27.49 30.44
N LYS A 360 50.11 26.42 29.95
CA LYS A 360 50.44 25.03 30.33
C LYS A 360 51.79 24.59 29.77
N GLY A 361 52.20 25.07 28.60
CA GLY A 361 53.53 24.86 28.04
C GLY A 361 54.63 25.53 28.87
N LEU A 362 54.42 26.78 29.29
CA LEU A 362 55.31 27.50 30.22
C LEU A 362 55.35 26.83 31.60
N GLN A 363 54.20 26.37 32.11
CA GLN A 363 54.13 25.61 33.35
C GLN A 363 54.88 24.27 33.23
N ALA A 364 54.76 23.55 32.10
CA ALA A 364 55.52 22.36 31.81
C ALA A 364 57.04 22.63 31.72
N ALA A 365 57.46 23.73 31.09
CA ALA A 365 58.86 24.14 31.04
C ALA A 365 59.46 24.33 32.45
N SER A 366 58.71 24.93 33.39
CA SER A 366 59.16 25.07 34.78
C SER A 366 59.33 23.73 35.52
N TYR A 367 58.56 22.70 35.14
CA TYR A 367 58.75 21.34 35.64
C TYR A 367 59.97 20.65 34.98
N PHE A 368 60.30 20.96 33.73
CA PHE A 368 61.53 20.47 33.09
C PHE A 368 62.79 21.07 33.71
N ASP A 369 62.83 22.38 34.02
CA ASP A 369 63.94 22.98 34.77
C ASP A 369 64.11 22.32 36.16
N SER A 370 62.98 22.05 36.83
CA SER A 370 62.96 21.33 38.12
C SER A 370 63.52 19.91 37.99
N ALA A 371 63.13 19.17 36.94
CA ALA A 371 63.62 17.82 36.66
C ALA A 371 65.11 17.79 36.26
N HIS A 372 65.59 18.83 35.55
CA HIS A 372 66.98 18.98 35.18
C HIS A 372 67.86 19.22 36.41
N LYS A 373 67.36 20.00 37.39
CA LYS A 373 68.01 20.21 38.68
C LYS A 373 68.10 18.93 39.53
N ILE A 374 67.11 18.05 39.44
CA ILE A 374 67.13 16.73 40.09
C ILE A 374 68.19 15.82 39.45
N HIS A 375 68.35 15.85 38.12
CA HIS A 375 69.44 15.12 37.45
C HIS A 375 70.83 15.65 37.85
N GLU A 376 71.01 16.98 37.91
CA GLU A 376 72.27 17.58 38.35
C GLU A 376 72.67 17.15 39.78
N LEU A 377 71.70 16.97 40.68
CA LEU A 377 71.94 16.46 42.02
C LEU A 377 72.21 14.95 42.04
N LEU A 378 71.58 14.16 41.17
CA LEU A 378 71.82 12.71 41.05
C LEU A 378 73.20 12.39 40.49
N ASP A 379 73.70 13.15 39.52
CA ASP A 379 75.03 12.88 38.95
C ASP A 379 76.16 13.29 39.92
N ARG A 380 75.99 14.38 40.68
CA ARG A 380 76.86 14.72 41.83
C ARG A 380 76.87 13.61 42.89
N LEU A 381 75.75 12.89 43.09
CA LEU A 381 75.67 11.74 44.00
C LEU A 381 76.53 10.56 43.48
N LYS A 382 76.43 10.24 42.18
CA LYS A 382 77.20 9.17 41.51
C LYS A 382 78.71 9.47 41.39
N GLU A 383 79.13 10.71 41.59
CA GLU A 383 80.54 11.08 41.73
C GLU A 383 81.02 10.85 43.17
N ALA A 384 80.21 11.23 44.17
CA ALA A 384 80.50 10.95 45.59
C ALA A 384 80.58 9.44 45.88
N GLU A 385 79.64 8.64 45.38
CA GLU A 385 79.64 7.17 45.52
C GLU A 385 80.91 6.53 44.92
N ARG A 386 81.40 7.06 43.79
CA ARG A 386 82.64 6.58 43.15
C ARG A 386 83.85 6.76 44.06
N GLY A 387 83.98 7.93 44.68
CA GLY A 387 85.04 8.21 45.66
C GLY A 387 84.98 7.33 46.91
N THR A 388 83.82 6.74 47.25
CA THR A 388 83.73 5.81 48.38
C THR A 388 84.29 4.42 48.10
N MET A 389 84.41 3.99 46.83
CA MET A 389 85.01 2.69 46.51
C MET A 389 86.53 2.70 46.61
N ASP A 390 87.19 3.77 46.13
CA ASP A 390 88.64 3.91 46.20
C ASP A 390 89.14 4.06 47.66
N ALA A 391 88.31 4.65 48.53
CA ALA A 391 88.62 4.83 49.96
C ALA A 391 88.66 3.53 50.78
N VAL A 392 88.08 2.42 50.29
CA VAL A 392 88.06 1.14 51.00
C VAL A 392 89.45 0.47 51.03
N ALA A 393 90.28 0.68 50.01
CA ALA A 393 91.62 0.11 49.92
C ALA A 393 92.63 0.69 50.95
N GLU A 394 92.38 1.90 51.47
CA GLU A 394 93.22 2.56 52.48
C GLU A 394 92.95 2.09 53.92
N VAL A 395 91.79 1.45 54.18
CA VAL A 395 91.36 1.13 55.57
C VAL A 395 92.17 -0.01 56.18
N GLU A 396 92.72 -0.93 55.38
CA GLU A 396 93.57 -2.01 55.88
C GLU A 396 94.92 -1.51 56.44
N GLU A 397 95.38 -0.32 56.06
CA GLU A 397 96.56 0.35 56.66
C GLU A 397 96.27 0.82 58.11
N LYS A 398 94.99 1.12 58.42
CA LYS A 398 94.54 1.55 59.76
C LYS A 398 94.22 0.40 60.71
N LYS A 399 94.52 -0.84 60.32
CA LYS A 399 94.67 -2.00 61.22
C LYS A 399 95.68 -1.75 62.36
N ARG A 400 96.59 -0.77 62.21
CA ARG A 400 97.50 -0.30 63.28
C ARG A 400 96.85 0.57 64.37
N LEU A 401 95.55 0.86 64.32
CA LEU A 401 94.87 1.66 65.37
C LEU A 401 94.28 0.84 66.53
N ALA A 402 94.49 -0.49 66.55
CA ALA A 402 93.91 -1.40 67.54
C ALA A 402 94.29 -1.08 69.01
N GLU A 403 95.38 -0.36 69.23
CA GLU A 403 95.88 0.03 70.57
C GLU A 403 94.92 0.95 71.34
N ARG A 404 93.98 1.63 70.68
CA ARG A 404 93.04 2.57 71.36
C ARG A 404 91.75 1.93 71.90
N LEU A 405 91.58 0.62 71.77
CA LEU A 405 90.46 -0.11 72.38
C LEU A 405 90.66 -0.38 73.89
N GLU A 406 91.87 -0.21 74.43
CA GLU A 406 92.11 -0.44 75.87
C GLU A 406 91.54 0.68 76.77
N ASP A 407 91.49 1.93 76.30
CA ASP A 407 90.96 3.05 77.07
C ASP A 407 89.42 3.07 77.18
N GLU A 408 88.71 2.34 76.31
CA GLU A 408 87.26 2.10 76.47
C GLU A 408 86.93 1.30 77.74
N LEU A 409 87.90 0.58 78.32
CA LEU A 409 87.70 -0.24 79.50
C LEU A 409 87.66 0.59 80.79
N ARG A 410 88.59 1.55 80.94
CA ARG A 410 88.72 2.40 82.14
C ARG A 410 87.56 3.37 82.34
N ALA A 411 86.87 3.76 81.27
CA ALA A 411 85.69 4.63 81.37
C ALA A 411 84.48 3.94 82.05
N LYS A 412 84.38 2.60 81.99
CA LYS A 412 83.16 1.87 82.41
C LYS A 412 83.10 1.57 83.91
N GLU A 413 84.24 1.47 84.60
CA GLU A 413 84.27 1.28 86.06
C GLU A 413 83.75 2.50 86.84
N ALA A 414 83.89 3.70 86.29
CA ALA A 414 83.37 4.93 86.90
C ALA A 414 81.83 5.00 86.94
N ALA A 415 81.16 4.38 85.96
CA ALA A 415 79.70 4.41 85.85
C ALA A 415 78.99 3.65 86.98
N ALA A 416 79.58 2.56 87.48
CA ALA A 416 78.97 1.70 88.49
C ALA A 416 78.71 2.42 89.83
N LYS A 417 79.63 3.28 90.27
CA LYS A 417 79.57 3.95 91.59
C LYS A 417 78.57 5.12 91.67
N HIS A 418 78.03 5.58 90.54
CA HIS A 418 76.97 6.59 90.53
C HIS A 418 75.56 5.96 90.60
N ALA A 419 75.42 4.65 90.39
CA ALA A 419 74.12 3.96 90.38
C ALA A 419 73.50 3.85 91.79
N GLU A 420 74.29 3.55 92.82
CA GLU A 420 73.79 3.38 94.20
C GLU A 420 73.28 4.70 94.81
N ALA A 421 73.89 5.84 94.47
CA ALA A 421 73.67 7.12 95.15
C ALA A 421 72.37 7.87 94.77
N LYS A 422 71.64 7.44 93.72
CA LYS A 422 70.34 8.04 93.33
C LYS A 422 69.13 7.12 93.42
N LEU A 423 69.31 5.87 93.86
CA LEU A 423 68.18 4.96 94.13
C LEU A 423 67.19 5.55 95.14
N GLY A 424 67.69 6.34 96.11
CA GLY A 424 66.86 7.03 97.11
C GLY A 424 65.97 8.16 96.57
N ALA A 425 66.20 8.68 95.36
CA ALA A 425 65.39 9.75 94.77
C ALA A 425 64.14 9.23 94.02
N LEU A 426 64.11 7.94 93.67
CA LEU A 426 62.95 7.31 93.01
C LEU A 426 61.82 6.95 93.99
N VAL A 427 62.15 6.82 95.28
CA VAL A 427 61.19 6.52 96.35
C VAL A 427 60.18 7.66 96.55
N THR A 428 60.60 8.91 96.34
CA THR A 428 59.71 10.08 96.45
C THR A 428 58.78 10.21 95.24
N SER A 429 59.26 10.06 94.00
CA SER A 429 58.40 10.16 92.80
C SER A 429 57.34 9.06 92.72
N ALA A 430 57.65 7.85 93.21
CA ALA A 430 56.69 6.75 93.30
C ALA A 430 55.46 7.06 94.18
N SER A 431 55.57 8.02 95.12
CA SER A 431 54.44 8.44 95.95
C SER A 431 53.46 9.36 95.21
N GLU A 432 53.93 10.14 94.22
CA GLU A 432 53.11 11.08 93.45
C GLU A 432 52.33 10.39 92.32
N GLU A 433 52.91 9.37 91.68
CA GLU A 433 52.19 8.55 90.70
C GLU A 433 51.05 7.75 91.32
N LYS A 434 51.20 7.29 92.57
CA LYS A 434 50.13 6.61 93.29
C LYS A 434 48.86 7.47 93.39
N VAL A 435 49.02 8.77 93.68
CA VAL A 435 47.88 9.70 93.78
C VAL A 435 47.21 9.92 92.40
N LYS A 436 47.99 9.96 91.31
CA LYS A 436 47.43 10.01 89.95
C LYS A 436 46.66 8.74 89.59
N LEU A 437 47.17 7.56 89.97
CA LEU A 437 46.47 6.28 89.75
C LEU A 437 45.15 6.21 90.54
N GLU A 438 45.11 6.70 91.79
CA GLU A 438 43.87 6.76 92.58
C GLU A 438 42.80 7.71 92.00
N VAL A 439 43.19 8.73 91.21
CA VAL A 439 42.26 9.56 90.43
C VAL A 439 41.79 8.82 89.17
N ASN A 440 42.72 8.22 88.41
CA ASN A 440 42.41 7.48 87.18
C ASN A 440 41.44 6.30 87.44
N VAL A 441 41.62 5.58 88.55
CA VAL A 441 40.69 4.52 88.98
C VAL A 441 39.29 5.08 89.28
N LYS A 442 39.17 6.27 89.89
CA LYS A 442 37.87 6.91 90.13
C LYS A 442 37.19 7.38 88.85
N GLU A 443 37.94 7.78 87.84
CA GLU A 443 37.39 8.09 86.51
C GLU A 443 36.98 6.82 85.75
N GLN A 444 37.73 5.72 85.87
CA GLN A 444 37.30 4.43 85.33
C GLN A 444 36.08 3.86 86.05
N CYS A 445 35.94 4.02 87.38
CA CYS A 445 34.69 3.69 88.08
C CYS A 445 33.51 4.49 87.52
N ARG A 446 33.65 5.81 87.32
CA ARG A 446 32.62 6.65 86.69
C ARG A 446 32.32 6.27 85.23
N ALA A 447 33.29 5.72 84.51
CA ALA A 447 33.07 5.17 83.17
C ALA A 447 32.28 3.84 83.24
N VAL A 448 32.59 2.97 84.20
CA VAL A 448 31.82 1.74 84.47
C VAL A 448 30.39 2.07 84.91
N ASP A 449 30.18 3.05 85.81
CA ASP A 449 28.84 3.51 86.21
C ASP A 449 28.02 4.00 85.01
N LYS A 450 28.65 4.76 84.09
CA LYS A 450 28.01 5.21 82.84
C LYS A 450 27.72 4.06 81.89
N LEU A 451 28.63 3.09 81.75
CA LEU A 451 28.42 1.91 80.91
C LEU A 451 27.36 0.98 81.48
N GLN A 452 27.25 0.86 82.80
CA GLN A 452 26.21 0.08 83.48
C GLN A 452 24.85 0.79 83.41
N GLY A 453 24.82 2.12 83.50
CA GLY A 453 23.66 2.94 83.15
C GLY A 453 23.21 2.69 81.71
N ALA A 454 24.13 2.77 80.74
CA ALA A 454 23.86 2.46 79.34
C ALA A 454 23.41 1.00 79.12
N LEU A 455 23.91 0.05 79.92
CA LEU A 455 23.47 -1.35 79.89
C LEU A 455 22.01 -1.47 80.34
N THR A 456 21.62 -0.85 81.46
CA THR A 456 20.21 -0.88 81.92
C THR A 456 19.25 -0.12 81.00
N VAL A 457 19.73 0.89 80.27
CA VAL A 457 18.97 1.51 79.17
C VAL A 457 18.85 0.53 78.00
N ARG A 458 19.93 -0.16 77.62
CA ARG A 458 19.91 -1.20 76.57
C ARG A 458 19.06 -2.42 76.94
N GLU A 459 18.96 -2.80 78.21
CA GLU A 459 18.04 -3.83 78.70
C GLU A 459 16.58 -3.37 78.64
N LYS A 460 16.31 -2.09 78.90
CA LYS A 460 14.97 -1.48 78.70
C LYS A 460 14.62 -1.32 77.22
N GLU A 461 15.57 -0.94 76.38
CA GLU A 461 15.41 -0.91 74.92
C GLU A 461 15.17 -2.33 74.38
N ALA A 462 15.95 -3.32 74.81
CA ALA A 462 15.80 -4.72 74.40
C ALA A 462 14.49 -5.36 74.90
N SER A 463 14.02 -5.03 76.11
CA SER A 463 12.72 -5.49 76.60
C SER A 463 11.55 -4.75 75.95
N ASN A 464 11.70 -3.46 75.59
CA ASN A 464 10.71 -2.74 74.80
C ASN A 464 10.65 -3.22 73.35
N LEU A 465 11.80 -3.54 72.73
CA LEU A 465 11.88 -4.20 71.42
C LEU A 465 11.33 -5.63 71.46
N LYS A 466 11.57 -6.38 72.53
CA LYS A 466 10.96 -7.70 72.74
C LYS A 466 9.45 -7.60 72.90
N ARG A 467 8.96 -6.56 73.59
CA ARG A 467 7.52 -6.26 73.67
C ARG A 467 6.97 -5.86 72.31
N GLN A 468 7.62 -4.96 71.56
CA GLN A 468 7.21 -4.61 70.19
C GLN A 468 7.22 -5.82 69.24
N LEU A 469 8.17 -6.75 69.37
CA LEU A 469 8.15 -8.02 68.63
C LEU A 469 7.01 -8.94 69.06
N GLN A 470 6.58 -8.89 70.32
CA GLN A 470 5.43 -9.64 70.82
C GLN A 470 4.10 -9.01 70.40
N ASP A 471 3.98 -7.67 70.50
CA ASP A 471 2.86 -6.88 69.97
C ASP A 471 2.71 -7.12 68.45
N LEU A 472 3.83 -7.13 67.71
CA LEU A 472 3.86 -7.45 66.28
C LEU A 472 3.55 -8.92 66.01
N GLN A 473 3.98 -9.87 66.84
CA GLN A 473 3.63 -11.28 66.70
C GLN A 473 2.12 -11.49 66.90
N GLU A 474 1.52 -10.89 67.93
CA GLU A 474 0.07 -10.93 68.14
C GLU A 474 -0.69 -10.26 66.97
N THR A 475 -0.18 -9.13 66.46
CA THR A 475 -0.73 -8.49 65.24
C THR A 475 -0.60 -9.42 64.02
N LEU A 476 0.49 -10.17 63.88
CA LEU A 476 0.73 -11.06 62.75
C LEU A 476 -0.14 -12.33 62.85
N ASP A 477 -0.32 -12.88 64.05
CA ASP A 477 -1.24 -13.97 64.35
C ASP A 477 -2.71 -13.55 64.13
N GLU A 478 -3.07 -12.29 64.42
CA GLU A 478 -4.38 -11.71 64.08
C GLU A 478 -4.55 -11.50 62.58
N LYS A 479 -3.53 -11.02 61.85
CA LYS A 479 -3.56 -10.95 60.38
C LYS A 479 -3.55 -12.32 59.73
N GLU A 480 -2.95 -13.34 60.33
CA GLU A 480 -3.05 -14.72 59.83
C GLU A 480 -4.46 -15.29 60.05
N LYS A 481 -5.15 -14.94 61.16
CA LYS A 481 -6.58 -15.25 61.35
C LYS A 481 -7.47 -14.50 60.35
N GLU A 482 -7.25 -13.20 60.13
CA GLU A 482 -7.95 -12.44 59.09
C GLU A 482 -7.73 -13.05 57.70
N VAL A 483 -6.51 -13.46 57.36
CA VAL A 483 -6.20 -14.13 56.09
C VAL A 483 -6.87 -15.50 56.00
N GLN A 484 -6.96 -16.28 57.09
CA GLN A 484 -7.71 -17.54 57.10
C GLN A 484 -9.23 -17.30 57.00
N GLU A 485 -9.78 -16.26 57.64
CA GLU A 485 -11.18 -15.87 57.46
C GLU A 485 -11.46 -15.40 56.04
N VAL A 486 -10.61 -14.56 55.45
CA VAL A 486 -10.70 -14.13 54.05
C VAL A 486 -10.55 -15.33 53.11
N LYS A 487 -9.73 -16.33 53.46
CA LYS A 487 -9.61 -17.59 52.70
C LYS A 487 -10.84 -18.49 52.83
N ILE A 488 -11.50 -18.53 53.99
CA ILE A 488 -12.76 -19.25 54.21
C ILE A 488 -13.91 -18.53 53.48
N ARG A 489 -13.98 -17.20 53.54
CA ARG A 489 -14.91 -16.37 52.77
C ARG A 489 -14.69 -16.58 51.28
N ALA A 490 -13.47 -16.38 50.77
CA ALA A 490 -13.13 -16.64 49.37
C ALA A 490 -13.37 -18.09 48.92
N HIS A 491 -13.29 -19.09 49.81
CA HIS A 491 -13.73 -20.46 49.50
C HIS A 491 -15.25 -20.58 49.40
N LYS A 492 -16.00 -19.98 50.32
CA LYS A 492 -17.46 -19.94 50.29
C LYS A 492 -17.97 -19.15 49.08
N ASP A 493 -17.39 -17.99 48.82
CA ASP A 493 -17.67 -17.13 47.68
C ASP A 493 -17.29 -17.83 46.37
N LYS A 494 -16.22 -18.64 46.35
CA LYS A 494 -15.87 -19.52 45.23
C LYS A 494 -16.90 -20.63 45.05
N ASP A 495 -17.35 -21.30 46.10
CA ASP A 495 -18.35 -22.37 46.01
C ASP A 495 -19.73 -21.81 45.58
N GLU A 496 -20.08 -20.61 46.04
CA GLU A 496 -21.29 -19.87 45.67
C GLU A 496 -21.20 -19.32 44.24
N MET A 497 -20.04 -18.80 43.81
CA MET A 497 -19.75 -18.47 42.42
C MET A 497 -19.70 -19.71 41.53
N GLN A 498 -19.24 -20.87 42.02
CA GLN A 498 -19.20 -22.12 41.27
C GLN A 498 -20.61 -22.72 41.12
N LYS A 499 -21.49 -22.53 42.12
CA LYS A 499 -22.93 -22.82 42.04
C LYS A 499 -23.66 -21.87 41.10
N ASN A 500 -23.37 -20.57 41.16
CA ASN A 500 -23.93 -19.57 40.23
C ASN A 500 -23.41 -19.79 38.79
N THR A 501 -22.14 -20.18 38.62
CA THR A 501 -21.58 -20.62 37.33
C THR A 501 -22.23 -21.92 36.86
N GLY A 502 -22.61 -22.81 37.79
CA GLY A 502 -23.43 -23.99 37.49
C GLY A 502 -24.81 -23.62 36.93
N GLY A 503 -25.55 -22.75 37.62
CA GLY A 503 -26.86 -22.27 37.16
C GLY A 503 -26.80 -21.45 35.86
N LEU A 504 -25.78 -20.60 35.71
CA LEU A 504 -25.49 -19.90 34.45
C LEU A 504 -25.12 -20.88 33.34
N LYS A 505 -24.36 -21.94 33.64
CA LYS A 505 -24.04 -22.99 32.67
C LYS A 505 -25.29 -23.79 32.28
N GLU A 506 -26.15 -24.16 33.22
CA GLU A 506 -27.42 -24.85 32.92
C GLU A 506 -28.37 -23.95 32.11
N SER A 507 -28.44 -22.65 32.43
CA SER A 507 -29.19 -21.67 31.64
C SER A 507 -28.60 -21.46 30.25
N LEU A 508 -27.26 -21.39 30.11
CA LEU A 508 -26.58 -21.23 28.83
C LEU A 508 -26.59 -22.53 28.01
N GLU A 509 -26.58 -23.71 28.63
CA GLU A 509 -26.80 -24.99 27.96
C GLU A 509 -28.25 -25.11 27.50
N ALA A 510 -29.23 -24.62 28.28
CA ALA A 510 -30.64 -24.52 27.87
C ALA A 510 -30.81 -23.55 26.69
N GLU A 511 -30.24 -22.34 26.75
CA GLU A 511 -30.20 -21.40 25.63
C GLU A 511 -29.48 -21.99 24.42
N VAL A 512 -28.35 -22.68 24.60
CA VAL A 512 -27.63 -23.36 23.49
C VAL A 512 -28.44 -24.53 22.94
N THR A 513 -29.30 -25.21 23.72
CA THR A 513 -30.26 -26.17 23.16
C THR A 513 -31.38 -25.47 22.39
N ALA A 514 -31.95 -24.38 22.91
CA ALA A 514 -32.97 -23.60 22.21
C ALA A 514 -32.42 -22.97 20.91
N PHE A 515 -31.19 -22.46 20.92
CA PHE A 515 -30.48 -21.97 19.74
C PHE A 515 -30.09 -23.12 18.80
N LYS A 516 -29.79 -24.33 19.27
CA LYS A 516 -29.61 -25.52 18.40
C LYS A 516 -30.92 -25.99 17.77
N GLU A 517 -32.05 -25.86 18.46
CA GLU A 517 -33.37 -26.20 17.91
C GLU A 517 -33.86 -25.12 16.94
N HIS A 518 -33.64 -23.84 17.25
CA HIS A 518 -33.87 -22.73 16.34
C HIS A 518 -32.91 -22.80 15.12
N LEU A 519 -31.64 -23.17 15.31
CA LEU A 519 -30.71 -23.44 14.21
C LEU A 519 -31.18 -24.64 13.38
N LYS A 520 -31.64 -25.75 13.97
CA LYS A 520 -32.24 -26.86 13.21
C LYS A 520 -33.50 -26.46 12.46
N SER A 521 -34.34 -25.59 13.04
CA SER A 521 -35.49 -25.00 12.34
C SER A 521 -35.03 -24.14 11.16
N LYS A 522 -34.01 -23.30 11.36
CA LYS A 522 -33.42 -22.49 10.28
C LYS A 522 -32.62 -23.31 9.27
N GLU A 523 -32.06 -24.45 9.63
CA GLU A 523 -31.45 -25.42 8.72
C GLU A 523 -32.53 -26.17 7.93
N ALA A 524 -33.69 -26.47 8.52
CA ALA A 524 -34.86 -27.00 7.81
C ALA A 524 -35.46 -25.96 6.84
N GLU A 525 -35.60 -24.71 7.27
CA GLU A 525 -36.03 -23.59 6.41
C GLU A 525 -35.00 -23.28 5.31
N MET A 526 -33.70 -23.33 5.60
CA MET A 526 -32.64 -23.11 4.60
C MET A 526 -32.45 -24.33 3.68
N THR A 527 -32.73 -25.56 4.12
CA THR A 527 -32.74 -26.72 3.23
C THR A 527 -33.98 -26.76 2.35
N SER A 528 -35.15 -26.32 2.84
CA SER A 528 -36.32 -26.11 1.99
C SER A 528 -36.13 -24.92 1.03
N GLY A 529 -35.50 -23.84 1.50
CA GLY A 529 -35.01 -22.72 0.69
C GLY A 529 -34.02 -23.18 -0.39
N CYS A 530 -33.10 -24.09 -0.07
CA CYS A 530 -32.21 -24.73 -1.03
C CYS A 530 -32.91 -25.70 -1.99
N THR A 531 -34.04 -26.32 -1.63
CA THR A 531 -34.86 -27.06 -2.62
C THR A 531 -35.58 -26.12 -3.57
N THR A 532 -36.18 -25.03 -3.07
CA THR A 532 -36.80 -24.02 -3.94
C THR A 532 -35.78 -23.26 -4.79
N LEU A 533 -34.56 -23.03 -4.28
CA LEU A 533 -33.45 -22.51 -5.07
C LEU A 533 -33.02 -23.49 -6.15
N ARG A 534 -32.87 -24.79 -5.85
CA ARG A 534 -32.58 -25.79 -6.91
C ARG A 534 -33.69 -25.92 -7.95
N GLU A 535 -34.96 -25.73 -7.57
CA GLU A 535 -36.06 -25.65 -8.54
C GLU A 535 -36.01 -24.37 -9.39
N LEU A 536 -35.58 -23.24 -8.81
CA LEU A 536 -35.37 -21.98 -9.53
C LEU A 536 -34.11 -22.05 -10.41
N GLU A 537 -33.04 -22.71 -9.97
CA GLU A 537 -31.84 -23.01 -10.76
C GLU A 537 -32.20 -23.96 -11.92
N ALA A 538 -33.01 -24.99 -11.70
CA ALA A 538 -33.49 -25.86 -12.78
C ALA A 538 -34.35 -25.09 -13.80
N LYS A 539 -35.22 -24.19 -13.35
CA LYS A 539 -35.98 -23.27 -14.23
C LYS A 539 -35.07 -22.27 -14.94
N TYR A 540 -34.04 -21.76 -14.27
CA TYR A 540 -33.06 -20.83 -14.85
C TYR A 540 -32.15 -21.51 -15.88
N GLN A 541 -31.73 -22.76 -15.62
CA GLN A 541 -31.01 -23.58 -16.60
C GLN A 541 -31.90 -23.96 -17.78
N SER A 542 -33.19 -24.26 -17.55
CA SER A 542 -34.17 -24.41 -18.64
C SER A 542 -34.30 -23.13 -19.47
N LEU A 543 -34.35 -21.95 -18.84
CA LEU A 543 -34.35 -20.66 -19.55
C LEU A 543 -33.02 -20.37 -20.23
N ILE A 544 -31.89 -20.88 -19.74
CA ILE A 544 -30.58 -20.81 -20.43
C ILE A 544 -30.56 -21.71 -21.66
N THR A 545 -31.10 -22.94 -21.60
CA THR A 545 -31.17 -23.82 -22.78
C THR A 545 -32.18 -23.32 -23.82
N GLU A 546 -33.29 -22.72 -23.37
CA GLU A 546 -34.27 -22.05 -24.23
C GLU A 546 -33.70 -20.76 -24.85
N LYS A 547 -33.01 -19.92 -24.07
CA LYS A 547 -32.22 -18.78 -24.59
C LYS A 547 -31.14 -19.24 -25.56
N GLY A 548 -30.48 -20.37 -25.29
CA GLY A 548 -29.48 -20.97 -26.15
C GLY A 548 -30.06 -21.43 -27.49
N THR A 549 -31.24 -22.06 -27.49
CA THR A 549 -31.95 -22.44 -28.72
C THR A 549 -32.57 -21.26 -29.46
N LEU A 550 -32.92 -20.16 -28.75
CA LEU A 550 -33.27 -18.89 -29.39
C LEU A 550 -32.04 -18.21 -30.00
N THR A 551 -30.87 -18.27 -29.33
CA THR A 551 -29.63 -17.69 -29.82
C THR A 551 -29.08 -18.44 -31.04
N THR A 552 -29.15 -19.78 -31.06
CA THR A 552 -28.81 -20.54 -32.28
C THR A 552 -29.80 -20.30 -33.41
N LYS A 553 -31.11 -20.14 -33.13
CA LYS A 553 -32.08 -19.70 -34.15
C LYS A 553 -31.80 -18.28 -34.67
N CYS A 554 -31.42 -17.33 -33.80
CA CYS A 554 -30.98 -16.01 -34.24
C CYS A 554 -29.70 -16.10 -35.09
N GLY A 555 -28.73 -16.93 -34.70
CA GLY A 555 -27.53 -17.19 -35.49
C GLY A 555 -27.80 -17.84 -36.86
N GLN A 556 -28.80 -18.72 -36.94
CA GLN A 556 -29.29 -19.28 -38.21
C GLN A 556 -29.96 -18.19 -39.06
N LEU A 557 -30.89 -17.41 -38.50
CA LEU A 557 -31.54 -16.30 -39.22
C LEU A 557 -30.55 -15.21 -39.65
N GLU A 558 -29.50 -14.94 -38.86
CA GLU A 558 -28.39 -14.10 -39.27
C GLU A 558 -27.55 -14.71 -40.39
N GLY A 559 -27.39 -16.05 -40.41
CA GLY A 559 -26.78 -16.80 -41.50
C GLY A 559 -27.59 -16.68 -42.78
N ASP A 560 -28.89 -16.93 -42.70
CA ASP A 560 -29.86 -16.78 -43.79
C ASP A 560 -29.85 -15.34 -44.33
N VAL A 561 -29.85 -14.32 -43.44
CA VAL A 561 -29.74 -12.91 -43.82
C VAL A 561 -28.39 -12.60 -44.49
N LYS A 562 -27.27 -13.16 -44.01
CA LYS A 562 -25.95 -13.00 -44.65
C LYS A 562 -25.91 -13.68 -46.03
N GLU A 563 -26.58 -14.82 -46.20
CA GLU A 563 -26.71 -15.48 -47.51
C GLU A 563 -27.60 -14.68 -48.46
N GLN A 564 -28.71 -14.10 -47.98
CA GLN A 564 -29.56 -13.22 -48.78
C GLN A 564 -28.85 -11.90 -49.13
N VAL A 565 -28.05 -11.33 -48.23
CA VAL A 565 -27.18 -10.17 -48.54
C VAL A 565 -26.13 -10.53 -49.59
N ALA A 566 -25.49 -11.70 -49.50
CA ALA A 566 -24.57 -12.17 -50.53
C ALA A 566 -25.26 -12.36 -51.90
N LYS A 567 -26.48 -12.89 -51.92
CA LYS A 567 -27.32 -12.98 -53.12
C LYS A 567 -27.71 -11.61 -53.67
N ILE A 568 -28.04 -10.65 -52.81
CA ILE A 568 -28.32 -9.25 -53.21
C ILE A 568 -27.06 -8.59 -53.79
N GLU A 569 -25.88 -8.81 -53.21
CA GLU A 569 -24.62 -8.28 -53.73
C GLU A 569 -24.26 -8.91 -55.09
N ASP A 570 -24.57 -10.18 -55.31
CA ASP A 570 -24.35 -10.84 -56.61
C ASP A 570 -25.39 -10.42 -57.67
N TYR A 571 -26.67 -10.27 -57.30
CA TYR A 571 -27.66 -9.62 -58.17
C TYR A 571 -27.28 -8.17 -58.50
N LYS A 572 -26.68 -7.44 -57.56
CA LYS A 572 -26.18 -6.07 -57.77
C LYS A 572 -24.98 -6.03 -58.71
N LYS A 573 -24.09 -7.04 -58.69
CA LYS A 573 -23.07 -7.25 -59.74
C LYS A 573 -23.70 -7.59 -61.09
N GLN A 574 -24.72 -8.45 -61.13
CA GLN A 574 -25.44 -8.78 -62.37
C GLN A 574 -26.14 -7.54 -62.95
N CYS A 575 -26.75 -6.69 -62.11
CA CYS A 575 -27.26 -5.38 -62.50
C CYS A 575 -26.15 -4.44 -63.00
N GLY A 576 -24.99 -4.41 -62.35
CA GLY A 576 -23.82 -3.65 -62.83
C GLY A 576 -23.35 -4.10 -64.23
N ASN A 577 -23.23 -5.41 -64.44
CA ASN A 577 -22.91 -5.99 -65.74
C ASN A 577 -23.99 -5.67 -66.79
N LEU A 578 -25.27 -5.70 -66.42
CA LEU A 578 -26.38 -5.32 -67.30
C LEU A 578 -26.38 -3.82 -67.62
N ILE A 579 -26.01 -2.95 -66.68
CA ILE A 579 -25.82 -1.51 -66.93
C ILE A 579 -24.65 -1.29 -67.89
N GLU A 580 -23.52 -1.94 -67.69
CA GLU A 580 -22.35 -1.84 -68.59
C GLU A 580 -22.67 -2.37 -70.01
N ILE A 581 -23.45 -3.45 -70.11
CA ILE A 581 -23.99 -3.96 -71.38
C ILE A 581 -24.96 -2.95 -71.99
N ASN A 582 -25.82 -2.30 -71.20
CA ASN A 582 -26.78 -1.31 -71.68
C ASN A 582 -26.10 0.00 -72.12
N GLU A 583 -25.04 0.46 -71.45
CA GLU A 583 -24.20 1.56 -71.93
C GLU A 583 -23.53 1.22 -73.26
N LYS A 584 -22.97 0.00 -73.39
CA LYS A 584 -22.43 -0.51 -74.66
C LYS A 584 -23.52 -0.56 -75.74
N LEU A 585 -24.75 -0.95 -75.38
CA LEU A 585 -25.92 -0.93 -76.28
C LEU A 585 -26.30 0.50 -76.68
N ILE A 586 -26.38 1.44 -75.74
CA ILE A 586 -26.71 2.86 -75.98
C ILE A 586 -25.65 3.54 -76.85
N THR A 587 -24.35 3.27 -76.63
CA THR A 587 -23.28 3.76 -77.53
C THR A 587 -23.37 3.13 -78.93
N THR A 588 -23.78 1.86 -79.02
CA THR A 588 -24.01 1.19 -80.32
C THR A 588 -25.28 1.72 -81.00
N VAL A 589 -26.32 2.08 -80.25
CA VAL A 589 -27.54 2.72 -80.76
C VAL A 589 -27.22 4.12 -81.27
N LYS A 590 -26.52 4.96 -80.50
CA LYS A 590 -26.07 6.29 -80.96
C LYS A 590 -25.24 6.19 -82.24
N ARG A 591 -24.27 5.27 -82.29
CA ARG A 591 -23.49 4.99 -83.51
C ARG A 591 -24.37 4.52 -84.68
N ASN A 592 -25.44 3.75 -84.42
CA ASN A 592 -26.41 3.35 -85.44
C ASN A 592 -27.39 4.47 -85.83
N GLU A 593 -27.63 5.46 -84.97
CA GLU A 593 -28.39 6.68 -85.30
C GLU A 593 -27.54 7.64 -86.13
N GLU A 594 -26.25 7.78 -85.81
CA GLU A 594 -25.26 8.50 -86.62
C GLU A 594 -25.11 7.83 -87.99
N LEU A 595 -24.92 6.51 -88.05
CA LEU A 595 -24.91 5.76 -89.31
C LEU A 595 -26.25 5.83 -90.05
N LYS A 596 -27.40 5.85 -89.38
CA LYS A 596 -28.71 6.11 -90.01
C LYS A 596 -28.78 7.52 -90.58
N LYS A 597 -28.16 8.51 -89.93
CA LYS A 597 -28.12 9.90 -90.39
C LYS A 597 -27.22 10.03 -91.61
N GLU A 598 -26.01 9.44 -91.59
CA GLU A 598 -25.13 9.34 -92.76
C GLU A 598 -25.82 8.59 -93.92
N LEU A 599 -26.53 7.50 -93.63
CA LEU A 599 -27.29 6.74 -94.63
C LEU A 599 -28.52 7.52 -95.14
N ALA A 600 -29.13 8.38 -94.31
CA ALA A 600 -30.21 9.27 -94.71
C ALA A 600 -29.71 10.43 -95.57
N GLU A 601 -28.58 11.05 -95.22
CA GLU A 601 -27.92 12.10 -96.00
C GLU A 601 -27.46 11.51 -97.36
N SER A 602 -26.80 10.35 -97.36
CA SER A 602 -26.48 9.55 -98.55
C SER A 602 -27.71 9.18 -99.37
N ARG A 603 -28.80 8.74 -98.72
CA ARG A 603 -30.08 8.48 -99.39
C ARG A 603 -30.67 9.75 -100.00
N THR A 604 -30.58 10.92 -99.38
CA THR A 604 -31.07 12.17 -100.00
C THR A 604 -30.22 12.60 -101.19
N ALA A 605 -28.90 12.35 -101.17
CA ALA A 605 -28.05 12.54 -102.33
C ALA A 605 -28.42 11.57 -103.47
N LEU A 606 -28.61 10.28 -103.16
CA LEU A 606 -29.04 9.26 -104.12
C LEU A 606 -30.49 9.47 -104.60
N GLU A 607 -31.38 10.06 -103.80
CA GLU A 607 -32.73 10.47 -104.22
C GLU A 607 -32.70 11.71 -105.11
N ALA A 608 -31.74 12.62 -104.92
CA ALA A 608 -31.48 13.73 -105.84
C ALA A 608 -30.87 13.25 -107.17
N GLU A 609 -29.91 12.32 -107.14
CA GLU A 609 -29.40 11.65 -108.34
C GLU A 609 -30.49 10.83 -109.04
N LEU A 610 -31.34 10.10 -108.30
CA LEU A 610 -32.50 9.42 -108.86
C LEU A 610 -33.58 10.38 -109.36
N ALA A 611 -33.68 11.60 -108.85
CA ALA A 611 -34.56 12.63 -109.41
C ALA A 611 -34.00 13.16 -110.75
N ALA A 612 -32.69 13.38 -110.84
CA ALA A 612 -32.02 13.73 -112.10
C ALA A 612 -32.10 12.59 -113.13
N LEU A 613 -31.87 11.34 -112.71
CA LEU A 613 -32.01 10.14 -113.53
C LEU A 613 -33.48 9.86 -113.88
N ARG A 614 -34.46 10.20 -113.05
CA ARG A 614 -35.89 10.11 -113.43
C ARG A 614 -36.32 11.24 -114.35
N ALA A 615 -35.68 12.41 -114.32
CA ALA A 615 -35.85 13.43 -115.34
C ALA A 615 -35.31 12.95 -116.70
N SER A 616 -34.21 12.18 -116.72
CA SER A 616 -33.74 11.51 -117.95
C SER A 616 -34.59 10.28 -118.33
N GLU A 617 -35.06 9.47 -117.37
CA GLU A 617 -35.97 8.35 -117.60
C GLU A 617 -37.31 8.83 -118.16
N LYS A 618 -37.88 9.94 -117.67
CA LYS A 618 -39.13 10.50 -118.20
C LYS A 618 -38.98 11.02 -119.64
N ARG A 619 -37.77 11.47 -120.02
CA ARG A 619 -37.41 11.79 -121.41
C ARG A 619 -37.29 10.54 -122.30
N LEU A 620 -37.00 9.36 -121.72
CA LEU A 620 -36.91 8.08 -122.41
C LEU A 620 -38.23 7.28 -122.41
N ARG A 621 -39.08 7.39 -121.38
CA ARG A 621 -40.43 6.79 -121.34
C ARG A 621 -41.40 7.44 -122.32
N GLY A 622 -41.22 8.75 -122.57
CA GLY A 622 -41.83 9.42 -123.73
C GLY A 622 -41.38 8.88 -125.10
N GLN A 623 -40.52 7.84 -125.14
CA GLN A 623 -40.14 7.06 -126.32
C GLN A 623 -40.44 5.55 -126.16
N LEU A 624 -41.15 5.16 -125.09
CA LEU A 624 -41.42 3.76 -124.73
C LEU A 624 -42.91 3.48 -124.46
N ASP A 625 -43.67 4.47 -123.98
CA ASP A 625 -45.11 4.33 -123.77
C ASP A 625 -45.89 4.26 -125.11
N ASP A 626 -45.24 4.56 -126.24
CA ASP A 626 -45.68 4.24 -127.61
C ASP A 626 -45.81 2.71 -127.87
N ALA A 627 -45.39 1.84 -126.94
CA ALA A 627 -45.15 0.41 -127.21
C ALA A 627 -45.85 -0.61 -126.27
N LYS A 628 -46.79 -0.23 -125.38
CA LYS A 628 -47.36 -1.18 -124.40
C LYS A 628 -48.87 -1.07 -124.06
N THR A 629 -49.72 -1.12 -125.07
CA THR A 629 -51.19 -0.94 -124.97
C THR A 629 -52.02 -2.25 -124.87
N THR A 630 -51.55 -3.27 -124.13
CA THR A 630 -52.10 -4.65 -124.24
C THR A 630 -52.06 -5.52 -122.95
N ALA A 631 -52.65 -5.09 -121.81
CA ALA A 631 -52.52 -5.88 -120.56
C ALA A 631 -53.67 -5.91 -119.50
N ASP A 632 -54.80 -5.22 -119.68
CA ASP A 632 -55.74 -4.95 -118.56
C ASP A 632 -56.72 -6.10 -118.13
N GLU A 633 -56.92 -7.12 -118.96
CA GLU A 633 -58.13 -7.97 -118.93
C GLU A 633 -58.12 -9.15 -117.91
N LYS A 634 -57.74 -8.93 -116.63
CA LYS A 634 -57.75 -10.00 -115.57
C LYS A 634 -58.35 -9.65 -114.20
N GLU A 635 -59.34 -8.76 -114.22
CA GLU A 635 -60.70 -9.06 -113.74
C GLU A 635 -60.97 -9.80 -112.38
N ARG A 636 -61.31 -8.99 -111.36
CA ARG A 636 -62.70 -8.81 -110.86
C ARG A 636 -63.43 -9.90 -110.03
N ARG A 637 -63.13 -11.21 -110.07
CA ARG A 637 -64.17 -12.26 -109.78
C ARG A 637 -64.11 -13.08 -108.46
N VAL A 638 -63.75 -12.52 -107.30
CA VAL A 638 -63.88 -13.23 -105.99
C VAL A 638 -64.30 -12.23 -104.90
N ARG A 639 -65.59 -12.21 -104.48
CA ARG A 639 -66.09 -11.12 -103.61
C ARG A 639 -67.37 -11.31 -102.76
N GLU A 640 -68.03 -12.48 -102.73
CA GLU A 640 -69.50 -12.48 -102.52
C GLU A 640 -70.12 -13.31 -101.36
N GLU A 641 -69.42 -14.22 -100.64
CA GLU A 641 -70.14 -15.29 -99.91
C GLU A 641 -70.53 -15.07 -98.42
N ASN A 642 -69.61 -14.76 -97.50
CA ASN A 642 -69.85 -15.00 -96.07
C ASN A 642 -70.45 -13.82 -95.28
N GLY A 643 -71.75 -13.53 -95.49
CA GLY A 643 -72.48 -12.43 -94.85
C GLY A 643 -73.52 -12.79 -93.78
N GLU A 644 -73.83 -14.08 -93.55
CA GLU A 644 -74.99 -14.51 -92.74
C GLU A 644 -74.64 -15.62 -91.74
N LEU A 645 -74.58 -15.30 -90.44
CA LEU A 645 -74.80 -16.23 -89.31
C LEU A 645 -74.85 -15.44 -87.98
N GLU A 646 -75.74 -15.86 -87.07
CA GLU A 646 -75.76 -15.58 -85.62
C GLU A 646 -75.66 -14.11 -85.15
N GLU A 647 -76.70 -13.41 -84.66
CA GLU A 647 -78.10 -13.72 -84.32
C GLU A 647 -78.41 -14.95 -83.43
N SER A 648 -77.43 -15.45 -82.67
CA SER A 648 -77.67 -16.40 -81.55
C SER A 648 -77.88 -15.70 -80.20
N LEU A 649 -78.91 -14.84 -80.18
CA LEU A 649 -79.99 -14.89 -79.18
C LEU A 649 -79.59 -15.29 -77.73
N GLN A 650 -79.32 -14.32 -76.85
CA GLN A 650 -80.30 -13.82 -75.86
C GLN A 650 -81.12 -14.86 -75.04
N ARG A 651 -81.14 -14.67 -73.70
CA ARG A 651 -81.98 -15.38 -72.67
C ARG A 651 -81.42 -16.76 -72.29
N ALA A 652 -81.19 -17.13 -71.02
CA ALA A 652 -81.86 -16.80 -69.76
C ALA A 652 -80.87 -16.29 -68.67
N ILE A 653 -81.21 -15.49 -67.64
CA ILE A 653 -82.44 -15.29 -66.81
C ILE A 653 -82.55 -16.28 -65.61
N ALA A 654 -82.91 -15.73 -64.43
CA ALA A 654 -83.37 -16.37 -63.17
C ALA A 654 -82.35 -16.87 -62.11
N ALA A 655 -81.90 -15.92 -61.27
CA ALA A 655 -81.87 -15.93 -59.79
C ALA A 655 -81.75 -17.25 -58.99
N GLY A 656 -80.72 -17.34 -58.13
CA GLY A 656 -80.55 -18.31 -57.04
C GLY A 656 -80.30 -17.63 -55.67
N LYS A 657 -80.73 -18.26 -54.56
CA LYS A 657 -80.89 -17.65 -53.23
C LYS A 657 -79.65 -17.74 -52.32
N LEU A 658 -79.55 -16.73 -51.43
CA LEU A 658 -79.18 -16.80 -50.00
C LEU A 658 -78.73 -18.15 -49.41
N GLU A 659 -77.47 -18.22 -48.97
CA GLU A 659 -77.04 -18.81 -47.68
C GLU A 659 -75.72 -18.08 -47.28
N ASN A 660 -75.63 -17.25 -46.22
CA ASN A 660 -75.62 -17.48 -44.76
C ASN A 660 -74.21 -17.82 -44.20
N GLN A 661 -73.94 -17.50 -42.93
CA GLN A 661 -72.70 -17.76 -42.15
C GLN A 661 -71.39 -17.04 -42.57
N SER A 662 -71.08 -15.92 -41.90
CA SER A 662 -69.70 -15.50 -41.53
C SER A 662 -69.69 -14.32 -40.55
N LEU A 663 -70.50 -13.28 -40.81
CA LEU A 663 -70.49 -12.02 -40.06
C LEU A 663 -71.39 -11.98 -38.81
N ARG A 664 -71.21 -12.94 -37.88
CA ARG A 664 -71.83 -12.87 -36.53
C ARG A 664 -70.99 -13.40 -35.37
N GLU A 665 -69.91 -14.14 -35.60
CA GLU A 665 -69.20 -14.84 -34.51
C GLU A 665 -68.14 -13.97 -33.80
N GLU A 666 -67.58 -12.98 -34.49
CA GLU A 666 -66.59 -12.04 -33.92
C GLU A 666 -67.16 -11.07 -32.87
N GLN A 667 -68.49 -10.97 -32.72
CA GLN A 667 -69.13 -10.04 -31.78
C GLN A 667 -69.41 -10.66 -30.39
N GLU A 668 -69.41 -11.99 -30.24
CA GLU A 668 -69.66 -12.67 -28.95
C GLU A 668 -68.36 -13.08 -28.20
N THR A 669 -67.23 -13.19 -28.90
CA THR A 669 -65.91 -13.47 -28.29
C THR A 669 -65.37 -12.30 -27.44
N VAL A 670 -65.67 -11.06 -27.82
CA VAL A 670 -65.35 -9.84 -27.06
C VAL A 670 -66.30 -9.64 -25.85
N LYS A 671 -67.52 -10.18 -25.95
CA LYS A 671 -68.59 -10.04 -24.93
C LYS A 671 -68.46 -11.08 -23.80
N SER A 672 -68.01 -12.29 -24.13
CA SER A 672 -67.70 -13.36 -23.16
C SER A 672 -66.45 -13.06 -22.32
N SER A 673 -65.43 -12.42 -22.90
CA SER A 673 -64.20 -12.02 -22.20
C SER A 673 -64.44 -10.93 -21.15
N LEU A 674 -65.24 -9.90 -21.46
CA LEU A 674 -65.61 -8.86 -20.49
C LEU A 674 -66.43 -9.40 -19.31
N SER A 675 -67.30 -10.38 -19.58
CA SER A 675 -68.20 -10.99 -18.58
C SER A 675 -67.45 -11.78 -17.50
N ARG A 676 -66.31 -12.41 -17.83
CA ARG A 676 -65.50 -13.17 -16.86
C ARG A 676 -64.87 -12.24 -15.81
N MET A 677 -64.30 -11.11 -16.25
CA MET A 677 -63.65 -10.14 -15.36
C MET A 677 -64.62 -9.46 -14.38
N GLN A 678 -65.92 -9.45 -14.68
CA GLN A 678 -66.97 -8.95 -13.78
C GLN A 678 -67.46 -9.99 -12.75
N ALA A 679 -67.06 -11.26 -12.88
CA ALA A 679 -67.33 -12.31 -11.89
C ALA A 679 -66.26 -12.32 -10.78
N ASP A 680 -64.99 -12.20 -11.13
CA ASP A 680 -63.87 -12.29 -10.19
C ASP A 680 -63.91 -11.17 -9.12
N LEU A 681 -64.29 -9.95 -9.51
CA LEU A 681 -64.53 -8.83 -8.59
C LEU A 681 -65.71 -9.02 -7.62
N LYS A 682 -66.64 -9.97 -7.89
CA LYS A 682 -67.70 -10.34 -6.93
C LYS A 682 -67.25 -11.41 -5.94
N SER A 683 -66.25 -12.22 -6.29
CA SER A 683 -65.67 -13.24 -5.40
C SER A 683 -64.95 -12.60 -4.20
N VAL A 684 -64.12 -11.58 -4.46
CA VAL A 684 -63.32 -10.89 -3.44
C VAL A 684 -64.19 -10.20 -2.38
N ASN A 685 -65.29 -9.56 -2.79
CA ASN A 685 -66.24 -8.95 -1.85
C ASN A 685 -67.04 -9.97 -1.01
N GLY A 686 -67.12 -11.24 -1.44
CA GLY A 686 -67.75 -12.30 -0.64
C GLY A 686 -66.92 -12.67 0.60
N GLN A 687 -65.59 -12.80 0.42
CA GLN A 687 -64.68 -13.25 1.47
C GLN A 687 -64.54 -12.24 2.63
N ILE A 688 -64.67 -10.95 2.34
CA ILE A 688 -64.69 -9.89 3.38
C ILE A 688 -65.90 -10.06 4.30
N GLY A 689 -67.08 -10.34 3.73
CA GLY A 689 -68.33 -10.48 4.49
C GLY A 689 -68.43 -11.73 5.38
N ASP A 690 -67.56 -12.73 5.21
CA ASP A 690 -67.48 -13.91 6.08
C ASP A 690 -66.65 -13.63 7.36
N LEU A 691 -65.66 -12.74 7.30
CA LEU A 691 -64.82 -12.40 8.45
C LEU A 691 -65.56 -11.54 9.49
N GLU A 692 -66.41 -10.61 9.03
CA GLU A 692 -67.24 -9.76 9.92
C GLU A 692 -68.23 -10.59 10.76
N ARG A 693 -68.79 -11.67 10.18
CA ARG A 693 -69.74 -12.55 10.90
C ARG A 693 -69.08 -13.35 12.03
N ASN A 694 -67.81 -13.71 11.91
CA ASN A 694 -67.09 -14.43 12.96
C ASN A 694 -66.75 -13.52 14.17
N LEU A 695 -66.47 -12.23 13.93
CA LEU A 695 -66.32 -11.25 15.02
C LEU A 695 -67.63 -10.99 15.79
N GLY A 696 -68.78 -11.15 15.13
CA GLY A 696 -70.11 -11.06 15.77
C GLY A 696 -70.45 -12.22 16.71
N ALA A 697 -69.81 -13.38 16.58
CA ALA A 697 -70.09 -14.55 17.41
C ALA A 697 -69.45 -14.45 18.81
N SER A 698 -68.21 -13.94 18.89
CA SER A 698 -67.45 -13.89 20.15
C SER A 698 -68.13 -13.01 21.22
N ARG A 699 -68.67 -11.85 20.81
CA ARG A 699 -69.35 -10.87 21.69
C ARG A 699 -70.67 -11.36 22.31
N LYS A 700 -71.15 -12.58 22.02
CA LYS A 700 -72.32 -13.17 22.68
C LYS A 700 -71.99 -14.04 23.90
N ASN A 701 -70.75 -14.50 24.05
CA ASN A 701 -70.36 -15.28 25.23
C ASN A 701 -70.15 -14.40 26.48
N GLU A 702 -69.78 -13.13 26.28
CA GLU A 702 -69.50 -12.16 27.34
C GLU A 702 -70.76 -11.82 28.18
N ALA A 703 -71.93 -11.73 27.55
CA ALA A 703 -73.20 -11.45 28.22
C ALA A 703 -73.70 -12.61 29.12
N SER A 704 -73.34 -13.86 28.81
CA SER A 704 -73.84 -15.06 29.50
C SER A 704 -73.31 -15.20 30.95
N LEU A 705 -72.18 -14.56 31.26
CA LEU A 705 -71.51 -14.68 32.56
C LEU A 705 -71.98 -13.63 33.59
N GLN A 706 -72.68 -12.56 33.17
CA GLN A 706 -73.16 -11.53 34.11
C GLN A 706 -74.44 -11.94 34.86
N ASP A 707 -75.36 -12.68 34.21
CA ASP A 707 -76.64 -13.05 34.84
C ASP A 707 -76.50 -14.11 35.95
N GLN A 708 -75.44 -14.94 35.92
CA GLN A 708 -75.23 -16.00 36.92
C GLN A 708 -74.80 -15.47 38.32
N LEU A 709 -74.35 -14.22 38.41
CA LEU A 709 -73.92 -13.63 39.69
C LEU A 709 -75.09 -13.13 40.55
N ARG A 710 -76.12 -12.52 39.94
CA ARG A 710 -77.26 -11.94 40.69
C ARG A 710 -78.10 -12.99 41.41
N ALA A 711 -78.25 -14.19 40.84
CA ALA A 711 -79.11 -15.25 41.38
C ALA A 711 -78.62 -15.87 42.70
N ARG A 712 -77.44 -15.47 43.21
CA ARG A 712 -76.85 -16.06 44.43
C ARG A 712 -76.98 -15.19 45.68
N GLU A 713 -77.31 -13.92 45.54
CA GLU A 713 -77.33 -12.96 46.66
C GLU A 713 -78.65 -13.01 47.46
N GLU A 714 -79.76 -13.38 46.82
CA GLU A 714 -81.11 -13.35 47.43
C GLU A 714 -81.39 -14.48 48.45
N THR A 715 -80.55 -15.52 48.52
CA THR A 715 -80.82 -16.74 49.33
C THR A 715 -80.23 -16.75 50.74
N LEU A 716 -79.54 -15.67 51.16
CA LEU A 716 -78.88 -15.59 52.48
C LEU A 716 -79.66 -14.79 53.55
N ALA A 717 -80.79 -14.18 53.20
CA ALA A 717 -81.47 -13.19 54.06
C ALA A 717 -82.52 -13.75 55.05
N GLU A 718 -82.97 -15.00 54.91
CA GLU A 718 -84.21 -15.47 55.57
C GLU A 718 -84.02 -16.29 56.87
N LEU A 719 -82.79 -16.57 57.32
CA LEU A 719 -82.54 -17.60 58.35
C LEU A 719 -82.39 -17.12 59.81
N GLU A 720 -82.21 -15.81 60.08
CA GLU A 720 -81.82 -15.35 61.44
C GLU A 720 -82.99 -15.00 62.39
N ILE A 721 -84.20 -14.79 61.88
CA ILE A 721 -85.30 -14.15 62.65
C ILE A 721 -85.98 -15.09 63.68
N ALA A 722 -85.78 -16.40 63.59
CA ALA A 722 -86.69 -17.39 64.20
C ALA A 722 -86.40 -17.81 65.67
N LYS A 723 -85.30 -17.38 66.31
CA LYS A 723 -84.72 -18.13 67.46
C LYS A 723 -84.73 -17.47 68.86
N ALA A 724 -85.45 -16.36 69.06
CA ALA A 724 -85.29 -15.52 70.26
C ALA A 724 -86.62 -15.16 70.97
N LYS A 725 -87.35 -16.14 71.55
CA LYS A 725 -88.67 -15.84 72.17
C LYS A 725 -89.15 -16.57 73.43
N GLU A 726 -88.51 -17.63 73.91
CA GLU A 726 -88.96 -18.33 75.14
C GLU A 726 -87.81 -18.52 76.15
N SER A 727 -87.68 -17.54 77.06
CA SER A 727 -86.79 -17.62 78.24
C SER A 727 -87.33 -16.77 79.40
N GLN A 728 -88.65 -16.68 79.52
CA GLN A 728 -89.35 -15.89 80.55
C GLN A 728 -89.72 -16.74 81.79
N GLU A 729 -88.80 -17.62 82.22
CA GLU A 729 -88.94 -18.42 83.45
C GLU A 729 -87.79 -18.16 84.46
N VAL A 730 -87.17 -16.98 84.35
CA VAL A 730 -86.14 -16.51 85.30
C VAL A 730 -86.80 -15.66 86.39
N THR A 731 -86.99 -16.25 87.57
CA THR A 731 -87.17 -15.48 88.84
C THR A 731 -86.98 -16.37 90.07
N GLY A 732 -87.56 -17.57 90.09
CA GLY A 732 -87.60 -18.43 91.28
C GLY A 732 -86.29 -19.14 91.67
N LYS A 733 -85.25 -19.10 90.83
CA LYS A 733 -83.91 -19.69 91.13
C LYS A 733 -82.84 -18.65 91.42
N LEU A 734 -83.19 -17.37 91.47
CA LEU A 734 -82.25 -16.24 91.51
C LEU A 734 -81.34 -16.22 92.76
N GLU A 735 -81.74 -16.80 93.88
CA GLU A 735 -80.94 -16.79 95.12
C GLU A 735 -79.82 -17.85 95.10
N GLY A 736 -80.12 -19.07 94.67
CA GLY A 736 -79.09 -20.09 94.40
C GLY A 736 -78.21 -19.72 93.20
N GLN A 737 -78.81 -19.05 92.20
CA GLN A 737 -78.05 -18.41 91.13
C GLN A 737 -77.22 -17.22 91.64
N LEU A 738 -77.53 -16.57 92.76
CA LEU A 738 -76.71 -15.46 93.26
C LEU A 738 -75.36 -15.94 93.80
N GLU A 739 -75.31 -17.08 94.49
CA GLU A 739 -74.03 -17.66 94.95
C GLU A 739 -73.21 -18.22 93.76
N VAL A 740 -73.88 -18.81 92.76
CA VAL A 740 -73.24 -19.21 91.50
C VAL A 740 -72.74 -17.98 90.74
N CYS A 741 -73.53 -16.91 90.62
CA CYS A 741 -73.12 -15.65 90.00
C CYS A 741 -72.04 -14.91 90.79
N LEU A 742 -71.95 -15.05 92.11
CA LEU A 742 -70.82 -14.49 92.87
C LEU A 742 -69.54 -15.29 92.61
N LYS A 743 -69.62 -16.62 92.55
CA LYS A 743 -68.49 -17.48 92.14
C LYS A 743 -68.09 -17.26 90.68
N ASP A 744 -69.06 -17.08 89.80
CA ASP A 744 -68.84 -16.75 88.39
C ASP A 744 -68.36 -15.31 88.20
N VAL A 745 -68.77 -14.34 89.02
CA VAL A 745 -68.18 -12.98 89.01
C VAL A 745 -66.75 -13.02 89.54
N SER A 746 -66.45 -13.80 90.58
CA SER A 746 -65.05 -14.01 91.02
C SER A 746 -64.21 -14.73 89.96
N ARG A 747 -64.79 -15.74 89.29
CA ARG A 747 -64.15 -16.47 88.19
C ARG A 747 -63.94 -15.56 86.97
N LEU A 748 -64.94 -14.78 86.58
CA LEU A 748 -64.84 -13.80 85.49
C LEU A 748 -63.90 -12.65 85.85
N GLN A 749 -63.79 -12.23 87.11
CA GLN A 749 -62.77 -11.28 87.55
C GLN A 749 -61.36 -11.88 87.45
N ALA A 750 -61.18 -13.16 87.80
CA ALA A 750 -59.91 -13.87 87.60
C ALA A 750 -59.60 -14.08 86.11
N GLU A 751 -60.57 -14.46 85.29
CA GLU A 751 -60.45 -14.60 83.83
C GLU A 751 -60.19 -13.24 83.16
N ILE A 752 -60.78 -12.13 83.63
CA ILE A 752 -60.50 -10.77 83.14
C ILE A 752 -59.11 -10.30 83.58
N LEU A 753 -58.65 -10.64 84.78
CA LEU A 753 -57.28 -10.36 85.21
C LEU A 753 -56.26 -11.16 84.39
N ASP A 754 -56.49 -12.45 84.17
CA ASP A 754 -55.62 -13.30 83.36
C ASP A 754 -55.66 -12.94 81.87
N LEU A 755 -56.83 -12.58 81.32
CA LEU A 755 -56.95 -12.01 79.98
C LEU A 755 -56.23 -10.65 79.88
N ARG A 756 -56.29 -9.79 80.90
CA ARG A 756 -55.55 -8.52 80.92
C ARG A 756 -54.04 -8.76 80.96
N VAL A 757 -53.58 -9.73 81.75
CA VAL A 757 -52.17 -10.15 81.77
C VAL A 757 -51.75 -10.79 80.44
N ARG A 758 -52.63 -11.55 79.77
CA ARG A 758 -52.38 -12.10 78.43
C ARG A 758 -52.35 -11.03 77.34
N CYS A 759 -53.27 -10.05 77.37
CA CYS A 759 -53.23 -8.88 76.50
C CYS A 759 -51.95 -8.08 76.72
N GLN A 760 -51.59 -7.77 77.96
CA GLN A 760 -50.39 -6.97 78.24
C GLN A 760 -49.10 -7.71 77.86
N ARG A 761 -49.01 -9.03 78.08
CA ARG A 761 -47.91 -9.85 77.53
C ARG A 761 -47.88 -9.85 76.00
N SER A 762 -49.03 -9.88 75.33
CA SER A 762 -49.12 -9.79 73.87
C SER A 762 -48.74 -8.39 73.36
N GLU A 763 -48.99 -7.33 74.13
CA GLU A 763 -48.53 -5.97 73.86
C GLU A 763 -47.02 -5.84 74.08
N ASP A 764 -46.47 -6.40 75.16
CA ASP A 764 -45.02 -6.47 75.42
C ASP A 764 -44.29 -7.29 74.33
N GLU A 765 -44.85 -8.42 73.89
CA GLU A 765 -44.33 -9.24 72.79
C GLU A 765 -44.45 -8.52 71.43
N LYS A 766 -45.51 -7.74 71.21
CA LYS A 766 -45.67 -6.88 70.03
C LYS A 766 -44.66 -5.74 70.03
N LEU A 767 -44.45 -5.06 71.15
CA LEU A 767 -43.44 -4.00 71.29
C LEU A 767 -42.02 -4.57 71.11
N LYS A 768 -41.74 -5.75 71.65
CA LYS A 768 -40.46 -6.46 71.49
C LYS A 768 -40.21 -6.87 70.03
N SER A 769 -41.21 -7.42 69.36
CA SER A 769 -41.09 -7.79 67.94
C SER A 769 -41.04 -6.58 67.00
N GLN A 770 -41.71 -5.47 67.34
CA GLN A 770 -41.57 -4.20 66.65
C GLN A 770 -40.16 -3.61 66.82
N ALA A 771 -39.61 -3.58 68.05
CA ALA A 771 -38.23 -3.12 68.26
C ALA A 771 -37.19 -4.02 67.57
N GLN A 772 -37.45 -5.33 67.45
CA GLN A 772 -36.63 -6.24 66.65
C GLN A 772 -36.76 -5.97 65.13
N LEU A 773 -37.95 -5.58 64.66
CA LEU A 773 -38.13 -5.13 63.28
C LEU A 773 -37.31 -3.85 63.04
N GLU A 774 -37.48 -2.82 63.86
CA GLU A 774 -36.78 -1.54 63.75
C GLU A 774 -35.24 -1.71 63.74
N VAL A 775 -34.70 -2.62 64.56
CA VAL A 775 -33.26 -2.97 64.54
C VAL A 775 -32.85 -3.70 63.26
N THR A 776 -33.65 -4.65 62.74
CA THR A 776 -33.31 -5.35 61.49
C THR A 776 -33.50 -4.49 60.25
N GLU A 777 -34.39 -3.49 60.28
CA GLU A 777 -34.50 -2.46 59.24
C GLU A 777 -33.30 -1.51 59.26
N ALA A 778 -32.84 -1.07 60.44
CA ALA A 778 -31.62 -0.28 60.56
C ALA A 778 -30.38 -1.06 60.04
N GLN A 779 -30.24 -2.34 60.39
CA GLN A 779 -29.15 -3.19 59.90
C GLN A 779 -29.22 -3.44 58.38
N ARG A 780 -30.43 -3.64 57.84
CA ARG A 780 -30.65 -3.75 56.38
C ARG A 780 -30.21 -2.48 55.66
N ASP A 781 -30.49 -1.32 56.24
CA ASP A 781 -30.25 -0.03 55.59
C ASP A 781 -28.79 0.41 55.75
N GLU A 782 -28.13 0.06 56.87
CA GLU A 782 -26.67 0.13 57.02
C GLU A 782 -25.96 -0.76 55.97
N LEU A 783 -26.35 -2.05 55.86
CA LEU A 783 -25.83 -2.96 54.83
C LEU A 783 -26.08 -2.45 53.40
N ARG A 784 -27.20 -1.76 53.16
CA ARG A 784 -27.49 -1.11 51.88
C ARG A 784 -26.49 0.01 51.58
N THR A 785 -26.29 0.95 52.51
CA THR A 785 -25.31 2.04 52.32
C THR A 785 -23.88 1.52 52.17
N LEU A 786 -23.51 0.44 52.86
CA LEU A 786 -22.20 -0.21 52.71
C LEU A 786 -22.06 -0.88 51.33
N THR A 787 -23.13 -1.51 50.83
CA THR A 787 -23.18 -2.10 49.48
C THR A 787 -23.09 -1.02 48.39
N GLU A 788 -23.81 0.10 48.57
CA GLU A 788 -23.74 1.26 47.69
C GLU A 788 -22.35 1.91 47.70
N HIS A 789 -21.70 1.98 48.87
CA HIS A 789 -20.32 2.46 49.00
C HIS A 789 -19.31 1.55 48.28
N PHE A 790 -19.35 0.23 48.50
CA PHE A 790 -18.48 -0.71 47.78
C PHE A 790 -18.75 -0.72 46.27
N LYS A 791 -20.01 -0.55 45.84
CA LYS A 791 -20.36 -0.39 44.42
C LYS A 791 -19.73 0.88 43.84
N ALA A 792 -19.89 2.03 44.50
CA ALA A 792 -19.27 3.28 44.07
C ALA A 792 -17.73 3.22 44.06
N GLN A 793 -17.12 2.54 45.05
CA GLN A 793 -15.68 2.30 45.10
C GLN A 793 -15.20 1.42 43.93
N THR A 794 -15.97 0.38 43.58
CA THR A 794 -15.69 -0.51 42.45
C THR A 794 -15.88 0.21 41.11
N GLU A 795 -16.92 1.02 40.98
CA GLU A 795 -17.16 1.86 39.79
C GLU A 795 -16.04 2.89 39.60
N ALA A 796 -15.61 3.56 40.68
CA ALA A 796 -14.49 4.50 40.65
C ALA A 796 -13.13 3.83 40.37
N LEU A 797 -12.91 2.60 40.84
CA LEU A 797 -11.72 1.80 40.50
C LEU A 797 -11.73 1.39 39.03
N ASN A 798 -12.87 0.90 38.52
CA ASN A 798 -13.03 0.51 37.12
C ASN A 798 -12.88 1.71 36.18
N GLN A 799 -13.43 2.88 36.52
CA GLN A 799 -13.23 4.12 35.75
C GLN A 799 -11.76 4.51 35.68
N ARG A 800 -11.02 4.38 36.78
CA ARG A 800 -9.58 4.68 36.84
C ARG A 800 -8.76 3.69 36.01
N HIS A 801 -9.03 2.39 36.15
CA HIS A 801 -8.36 1.34 35.37
C HIS A 801 -8.66 1.46 33.87
N VAL A 802 -9.87 1.90 33.48
CA VAL A 802 -10.20 2.22 32.08
C VAL A 802 -9.47 3.48 31.60
N ALA A 803 -9.31 4.51 32.44
CA ALA A 803 -8.50 5.68 32.08
C ALA A 803 -7.02 5.30 31.88
N GLU A 804 -6.44 4.55 32.83
CA GLU A 804 -5.07 4.02 32.77
C GLU A 804 -4.86 3.16 31.49
N LEU A 805 -5.79 2.27 31.16
CA LEU A 805 -5.75 1.49 29.91
C LEU A 805 -5.86 2.36 28.65
N MET A 806 -6.69 3.41 28.67
CA MET A 806 -6.82 4.35 27.55
C MET A 806 -5.59 5.24 27.39
N ASP A 807 -4.88 5.58 28.47
CA ASP A 807 -3.64 6.35 28.41
C ASP A 807 -2.46 5.47 27.96
N CYS A 808 -2.32 4.25 28.50
CA CYS A 808 -1.36 3.27 27.96
C CYS A 808 -1.60 2.96 26.48
N LYS A 809 -2.86 2.96 26.02
CA LYS A 809 -3.18 2.79 24.59
C LYS A 809 -2.76 4.00 23.73
N LYS A 810 -2.85 5.22 24.25
CA LYS A 810 -2.30 6.42 23.56
C LYS A 810 -0.78 6.37 23.50
N GLU A 811 -0.12 5.88 24.55
CA GLU A 811 1.34 5.67 24.55
C GLU A 811 1.75 4.59 23.54
N GLU A 812 1.01 3.48 23.45
CA GLU A 812 1.19 2.44 22.43
C GLU A 812 1.00 3.02 21.00
N GLU A 813 -0.07 3.78 20.77
CA GLU A 813 -0.34 4.43 19.48
C GLU A 813 0.76 5.46 19.10
N ALA A 814 1.23 6.26 20.06
CA ALA A 814 2.32 7.21 19.83
C ALA A 814 3.67 6.53 19.55
N LEU A 815 3.95 5.39 20.20
CA LEU A 815 5.13 4.55 19.94
C LEU A 815 5.04 3.85 18.58
N ILE A 816 3.85 3.41 18.16
CA ILE A 816 3.61 2.86 16.82
C ILE A 816 3.89 3.95 15.77
N GLU A 817 3.30 5.14 15.90
CA GLU A 817 3.58 6.24 14.98
C GLU A 817 5.07 6.62 14.95
N GLN A 818 5.75 6.64 16.10
CA GLN A 818 7.20 6.89 16.12
C GLN A 818 7.96 5.81 15.34
N ARG A 819 7.63 4.53 15.55
CA ARG A 819 8.24 3.40 14.85
C ARG A 819 7.94 3.41 13.34
N ASP A 820 6.77 3.90 12.93
CA ASP A 820 6.44 4.14 11.52
C ASP A 820 7.23 5.32 10.93
N ARG A 821 7.33 6.45 11.63
CA ARG A 821 8.15 7.61 11.24
C ARG A 821 9.64 7.25 11.11
N GLU A 822 10.19 6.47 12.05
CA GLU A 822 11.57 5.99 12.01
C GLU A 822 11.83 5.01 10.85
N VAL A 823 10.86 4.14 10.52
CA VAL A 823 10.98 3.23 9.37
C VAL A 823 10.86 3.98 8.03
N ALA A 824 10.02 5.01 7.94
CA ALA A 824 9.95 5.88 6.76
C ALA A 824 11.30 6.59 6.51
N ALA A 825 11.85 7.25 7.53
CA ALA A 825 13.17 7.89 7.44
C ALA A 825 14.30 6.89 7.10
N SER A 826 14.26 5.67 7.65
CA SER A 826 15.21 4.60 7.32
C SER A 826 15.11 4.14 5.85
N ALA A 827 13.88 4.07 5.31
CA ALA A 827 13.64 3.74 3.91
C ALA A 827 14.18 4.85 2.98
N GLU A 828 13.88 6.12 3.26
CA GLU A 828 14.42 7.28 2.53
C GLU A 828 15.95 7.31 2.52
N LEU A 829 16.58 7.16 3.70
CA LEU A 829 18.04 7.13 3.84
C LEU A 829 18.66 6.01 3.00
N SER A 830 17.99 4.86 2.85
CA SER A 830 18.49 3.80 1.98
C SER A 830 18.12 3.94 0.50
N ILE A 831 17.08 4.68 0.12
CA ILE A 831 16.84 5.07 -1.27
C ILE A 831 17.97 6.02 -1.70
N SER A 832 18.29 7.02 -0.88
CA SER A 832 19.44 7.90 -1.06
C SER A 832 20.77 7.11 -1.12
N ALA A 833 21.00 6.19 -0.17
CA ALA A 833 22.19 5.34 -0.19
C ALA A 833 22.21 4.27 -1.31
N ALA A 834 21.09 4.01 -2.00
CA ALA A 834 21.07 3.22 -3.22
C ALA A 834 21.48 4.06 -4.42
N ALA A 835 20.87 5.24 -4.60
CA ALA A 835 21.21 6.20 -5.66
C ALA A 835 22.71 6.57 -5.61
N ALA A 836 23.24 6.93 -4.44
CA ALA A 836 24.65 7.27 -4.27
C ALA A 836 25.61 6.10 -4.57
N ARG A 837 25.18 4.85 -4.41
CA ARG A 837 25.96 3.66 -4.83
C ARG A 837 25.90 3.46 -6.35
N GLU A 838 24.77 3.76 -6.96
CA GLU A 838 24.56 3.65 -8.40
C GLU A 838 25.37 4.74 -9.15
N GLU A 839 25.32 5.99 -8.69
CA GLU A 839 26.20 7.09 -9.14
C GLU A 839 27.69 6.73 -8.99
N LEU A 840 28.10 6.22 -7.82
CA LEU A 840 29.47 5.75 -7.58
C LEU A 840 29.85 4.59 -8.51
N SER A 841 28.90 3.75 -8.94
CA SER A 841 29.16 2.69 -9.91
C SER A 841 29.30 3.23 -11.35
N ALA A 842 28.48 4.21 -11.74
CA ALA A 842 28.55 4.88 -13.03
C ALA A 842 29.86 5.68 -13.18
N LEU A 843 30.24 6.45 -12.15
CA LEU A 843 31.52 7.16 -12.10
C LEU A 843 32.72 6.20 -12.18
N LYS A 844 32.66 5.04 -11.52
CA LYS A 844 33.70 4.00 -11.66
C LYS A 844 33.77 3.42 -13.07
N ALA A 845 32.63 3.13 -13.70
CA ALA A 845 32.58 2.64 -15.09
C ALA A 845 33.14 3.68 -16.07
N GLN A 846 32.79 4.96 -15.89
CA GLN A 846 33.32 6.07 -16.68
C GLN A 846 34.83 6.26 -16.48
N ASN A 847 35.33 6.13 -15.24
CA ASN A 847 36.76 6.22 -14.94
C ASN A 847 37.56 5.07 -15.58
N VAL A 848 37.02 3.84 -15.56
CA VAL A 848 37.59 2.70 -16.28
C VAL A 848 37.61 2.94 -17.79
N LYS A 849 36.51 3.45 -18.37
CA LYS A 849 36.43 3.78 -19.82
C LYS A 849 37.46 4.84 -20.24
N LEU A 850 37.58 5.92 -19.47
CA LEU A 850 38.60 6.94 -19.67
C LEU A 850 40.02 6.37 -19.51
N SER A 851 40.24 5.45 -18.57
CA SER A 851 41.53 4.78 -18.42
C SER A 851 41.90 3.88 -19.61
N SER A 852 40.92 3.20 -20.24
CA SER A 852 41.16 2.46 -21.49
C SER A 852 41.46 3.40 -22.66
N GLU A 853 40.70 4.48 -22.83
CA GLU A 853 40.93 5.49 -23.89
C GLU A 853 42.31 6.16 -23.75
N VAL A 854 42.76 6.45 -22.52
CA VAL A 854 44.11 6.94 -22.23
C VAL A 854 45.19 5.90 -22.55
N SER A 855 44.92 4.60 -22.39
CA SER A 855 45.86 3.55 -22.81
C SER A 855 45.93 3.38 -24.33
N GLU A 856 44.80 3.37 -25.03
CA GLU A 856 44.73 3.23 -26.49
C GLU A 856 45.36 4.42 -27.23
N THR A 857 45.13 5.64 -26.73
CA THR A 857 45.78 6.86 -27.26
C THR A 857 47.29 6.85 -26.99
N ARG A 858 47.73 6.39 -25.80
CA ARG A 858 49.16 6.22 -25.49
C ARG A 858 49.84 5.17 -26.36
N GLU A 859 49.19 4.05 -26.63
CA GLU A 859 49.70 3.05 -27.57
C GLU A 859 49.77 3.60 -29.01
N SER A 860 48.74 4.32 -29.44
CA SER A 860 48.69 4.92 -30.78
C SER A 860 49.80 5.96 -30.96
N LEU A 861 50.09 6.76 -29.93
CA LEU A 861 51.25 7.66 -29.89
C LEU A 861 52.58 6.87 -29.95
N HIS A 862 52.69 5.73 -29.27
CA HIS A 862 53.88 4.87 -29.36
C HIS A 862 54.06 4.27 -30.77
N ARG A 863 52.98 3.85 -31.44
CA ARG A 863 53.02 3.38 -32.83
C ARG A 863 53.49 4.50 -33.77
N ALA A 864 52.84 5.66 -33.73
CA ALA A 864 53.19 6.82 -34.54
C ALA A 864 54.65 7.29 -34.31
N ASN A 865 55.15 7.28 -33.08
CA ASN A 865 56.55 7.60 -32.77
C ASN A 865 57.54 6.54 -33.31
N THR A 866 57.13 5.27 -33.39
CA THR A 866 57.94 4.18 -33.96
C THR A 866 58.01 4.31 -35.48
N GLU A 867 56.85 4.50 -36.13
CA GLU A 867 56.74 4.78 -37.56
C GLU A 867 57.53 6.03 -37.96
N MET A 868 57.49 7.10 -37.15
CA MET A 868 58.27 8.31 -37.36
C MET A 868 59.79 8.07 -37.25
N ALA A 869 60.24 7.19 -36.35
CA ALA A 869 61.64 6.80 -36.25
C ALA A 869 62.09 5.96 -37.45
N GLU A 870 61.25 5.03 -37.94
CA GLU A 870 61.50 4.27 -39.17
C GLU A 870 61.56 5.17 -40.42
N LEU A 871 60.66 6.16 -40.52
CA LEU A 871 60.70 7.18 -41.56
C LEU A 871 61.96 8.08 -41.45
N GLY A 872 62.41 8.40 -40.24
CA GLY A 872 63.71 9.06 -40.03
C GLY A 872 64.88 8.25 -40.59
N ILE A 873 64.87 6.93 -40.36
CA ILE A 873 65.89 6.00 -40.87
C ILE A 873 65.84 5.89 -42.40
N THR A 874 64.66 5.85 -43.02
CA THR A 874 64.55 5.82 -44.50
C THR A 874 64.95 7.14 -45.14
N ILE A 875 64.61 8.29 -44.54
CA ILE A 875 65.06 9.62 -45.02
C ILE A 875 66.59 9.73 -44.96
N CYS A 876 67.23 9.29 -43.87
CA CYS A 876 68.69 9.27 -43.77
C CYS A 876 69.34 8.40 -44.86
N ARG A 877 68.76 7.22 -45.15
CA ARG A 877 69.24 6.32 -46.20
C ARG A 877 69.09 6.93 -47.60
N ILE A 878 67.92 7.47 -47.92
CA ILE A 878 67.62 8.11 -49.21
C ILE A 878 68.51 9.33 -49.43
N ASN A 879 68.85 10.09 -48.38
CA ASN A 879 69.80 11.20 -48.50
C ASN A 879 71.23 10.71 -48.81
N ALA A 880 71.69 9.61 -48.21
CA ALA A 880 73.00 9.03 -48.54
C ALA A 880 73.04 8.49 -49.99
N GLU A 881 72.02 7.74 -50.41
CA GLU A 881 71.85 7.27 -51.80
C GLU A 881 71.81 8.44 -52.81
N LYS A 882 71.18 9.56 -52.42
CA LYS A 882 71.12 10.80 -53.21
C LYS A 882 72.46 11.52 -53.30
N GLU A 883 73.27 11.51 -52.24
CA GLU A 883 74.63 12.08 -52.25
C GLU A 883 75.57 11.24 -53.13
N GLU A 884 75.53 9.92 -53.03
CA GLU A 884 76.27 8.99 -53.90
C GLU A 884 75.90 9.18 -55.39
N VAL A 885 74.61 9.29 -55.71
CA VAL A 885 74.14 9.64 -57.07
C VAL A 885 74.55 11.07 -57.48
N GLY A 886 74.71 11.99 -56.52
CA GLY A 886 75.24 13.33 -56.73
C GLY A 886 76.71 13.32 -57.16
N GLU A 887 77.56 12.58 -56.44
CA GLU A 887 78.97 12.39 -56.77
C GLU A 887 79.14 11.70 -58.13
N HIS A 888 78.35 10.66 -58.41
CA HIS A 888 78.34 10.01 -59.72
C HIS A 888 77.94 10.96 -60.86
N ARG A 889 76.98 11.86 -60.64
CA ARG A 889 76.60 12.89 -61.64
C ARG A 889 77.71 13.92 -61.85
N ALA A 890 78.40 14.36 -60.79
CA ALA A 890 79.53 15.27 -60.89
C ALA A 890 80.70 14.63 -61.67
N GLY A 891 81.05 13.38 -61.37
CA GLY A 891 82.06 12.63 -62.12
C GLY A 891 81.66 12.35 -63.58
N GLY A 892 80.36 12.17 -63.85
CA GLY A 892 79.83 12.09 -65.20
C GLY A 892 79.97 13.39 -65.98
N ALA A 893 79.63 14.53 -65.37
CA ALA A 893 79.76 15.86 -65.99
C ALA A 893 81.22 16.19 -66.35
N ALA A 894 82.16 15.91 -65.45
CA ALA A 894 83.60 16.12 -65.71
C ALA A 894 84.11 15.33 -66.92
N ARG A 895 83.62 14.09 -67.12
CA ARG A 895 83.95 13.28 -68.32
C ARG A 895 83.34 13.84 -69.60
N ILE A 896 82.15 14.45 -69.54
CA ILE A 896 81.54 15.10 -70.70
C ILE A 896 82.37 16.32 -71.10
N GLU A 897 82.76 17.16 -70.14
CA GLU A 897 83.60 18.35 -70.38
C GLU A 897 84.99 17.97 -70.96
N GLU A 898 85.54 16.81 -70.60
CA GLU A 898 86.77 16.27 -71.18
C GLU A 898 86.57 15.77 -72.63
N LEU A 899 85.46 15.07 -72.91
CA LEU A 899 85.10 14.63 -74.26
C LEU A 899 84.75 15.80 -75.20
N GLU A 900 84.14 16.87 -74.70
CA GLU A 900 83.89 18.11 -75.45
C GLU A 900 85.21 18.81 -75.82
N LYS A 901 86.20 18.81 -74.92
CA LYS A 901 87.56 19.31 -75.22
C LYS A 901 88.30 18.44 -76.23
N GLU A 902 88.07 17.12 -76.26
CA GLU A 902 88.55 16.28 -77.35
C GLU A 902 87.85 16.57 -78.67
N ALA A 903 86.52 16.79 -78.65
CA ALA A 903 85.74 17.09 -79.84
C ALA A 903 86.21 18.39 -80.51
N ALA A 904 86.38 19.47 -79.73
CA ALA A 904 86.90 20.74 -80.23
C ALA A 904 88.28 20.61 -80.90
N ARG A 905 89.21 19.81 -80.32
CA ARG A 905 90.52 19.51 -80.94
C ARG A 905 90.40 18.74 -82.25
N ARG A 906 89.39 17.87 -82.39
CA ARG A 906 89.11 17.15 -83.65
C ARG A 906 88.51 18.09 -84.70
N GLU A 907 87.63 19.00 -84.31
CA GLU A 907 87.06 20.02 -85.21
C GLU A 907 88.12 20.99 -85.75
N GLU A 908 89.05 21.45 -84.91
CA GLU A 908 90.18 22.29 -85.33
C GLU A 908 91.06 21.57 -86.38
N SER A 909 91.33 20.28 -86.18
CA SER A 909 92.04 19.43 -87.15
C SER A 909 91.28 19.26 -88.47
N VAL A 910 89.95 19.09 -88.42
CA VAL A 910 89.10 19.01 -89.62
C VAL A 910 89.06 20.34 -90.38
N ALA A 911 89.04 21.48 -89.68
CA ALA A 911 89.08 22.80 -90.31
C ALA A 911 90.40 23.03 -91.08
N GLY A 912 91.54 22.58 -90.54
CA GLY A 912 92.83 22.60 -91.24
C GLY A 912 92.80 21.83 -92.57
N LEU A 913 92.27 20.60 -92.55
CA LEU A 913 92.13 19.76 -93.76
C LEU A 913 91.15 20.35 -94.78
N GLN A 914 90.13 21.10 -94.35
CA GLN A 914 89.20 21.78 -95.27
C GLN A 914 89.86 22.96 -96.00
N LEU A 915 90.75 23.72 -95.35
CA LEU A 915 91.53 24.77 -96.00
C LEU A 915 92.49 24.21 -97.07
N GLU A 916 93.18 23.12 -96.76
CA GLU A 916 94.05 22.42 -97.74
C GLU A 916 93.24 21.89 -98.93
N SER A 917 92.06 21.32 -98.67
CA SER A 917 91.11 20.86 -99.69
C SER A 917 90.49 22.00 -100.51
N ALA A 918 90.46 23.23 -100.01
CA ALA A 918 90.01 24.40 -100.76
C ALA A 918 91.10 24.90 -101.73
N ALA A 919 92.35 25.02 -101.27
CA ALA A 919 93.48 25.42 -102.11
C ALA A 919 93.67 24.47 -103.32
N LEU A 920 93.58 23.16 -103.10
CA LEU A 920 93.66 22.14 -104.17
C LEU A 920 92.49 22.18 -105.17
N ARG A 921 91.38 22.85 -104.84
CA ARG A 921 90.25 23.08 -105.76
C ARG A 921 90.40 24.36 -106.59
N GLU A 922 91.16 25.35 -106.12
CA GLU A 922 91.41 26.60 -106.83
C GLU A 922 92.49 26.45 -107.92
N GLU A 923 93.42 25.50 -107.76
CA GLU A 923 94.38 25.12 -108.82
C GLU A 923 93.69 24.41 -110.02
N LEU A 924 92.57 23.71 -109.77
CA LEU A 924 91.95 22.80 -110.73
C LEU A 924 90.94 23.50 -111.68
N THR A 925 90.55 24.74 -111.40
CA THR A 925 89.53 25.48 -112.17
C THR A 925 90.08 26.35 -113.30
N GLN A 926 91.41 26.47 -113.46
CA GLN A 926 92.03 27.34 -114.48
C GLN A 926 92.03 26.78 -115.93
N ARG A 927 91.16 25.81 -116.27
CA ARG A 927 91.05 25.24 -117.64
C ARG A 927 89.63 24.79 -118.04
N ALA A 928 88.82 25.70 -118.58
CA ALA A 928 87.71 25.38 -119.49
C ALA A 928 87.21 26.63 -120.25
N ASN A 929 86.63 26.44 -121.46
CA ASN A 929 85.89 27.45 -122.23
C ASN A 929 84.79 26.76 -123.06
N LEU A 930 83.52 27.18 -122.89
CA LEU A 930 82.32 27.14 -123.80
C LEU A 930 82.03 25.89 -124.71
N PRO A 931 80.89 25.78 -125.43
CA PRO A 931 79.67 26.61 -125.52
C PRO A 931 78.40 25.86 -125.00
N GLU A 932 77.15 26.36 -124.93
CA GLU A 932 76.45 27.53 -125.51
C GLU A 932 75.92 27.39 -126.96
N THR A 933 74.90 26.53 -127.18
CA THR A 933 74.17 26.46 -128.48
C THR A 933 72.79 25.78 -128.48
N ILE A 934 72.25 25.34 -127.32
CA ILE A 934 71.14 24.35 -127.27
C ILE A 934 69.77 24.93 -126.79
N ILE A 935 69.75 26.11 -126.17
CA ILE A 935 68.54 26.59 -125.45
C ILE A 935 67.57 27.39 -126.34
N GLU A 936 68.07 28.21 -127.27
CA GLU A 936 67.25 29.10 -128.12
C GLU A 936 66.21 28.36 -128.99
N LEU A 937 66.40 27.07 -129.26
CA LEU A 937 65.46 26.24 -130.02
C LEU A 937 64.31 25.63 -129.18
N ARG A 938 64.31 25.79 -127.84
CA ARG A 938 63.22 25.32 -126.97
C ARG A 938 62.16 26.39 -126.73
N GLU A 939 62.56 27.64 -126.63
CA GLU A 939 61.73 28.75 -126.13
C GLU A 939 60.50 29.06 -127.01
N GLN A 940 60.58 28.75 -128.32
CA GLN A 940 59.45 28.93 -129.25
C GLN A 940 58.38 27.83 -129.12
N LEU A 941 58.71 26.66 -128.57
CA LEU A 941 57.77 25.54 -128.46
C LEU A 941 56.81 25.69 -127.26
N ASP A 942 57.29 26.21 -126.14
CA ASP A 942 56.48 26.37 -124.92
C ASP A 942 55.49 27.53 -125.01
N LYS A 943 55.74 28.51 -125.90
CA LYS A 943 54.82 29.61 -126.21
C LYS A 943 53.49 29.17 -126.83
N ALA A 944 53.45 28.00 -127.47
CA ALA A 944 52.22 27.40 -128.00
C ALA A 944 51.48 26.54 -126.95
N LYS A 945 52.17 25.99 -125.96
CA LYS A 945 51.56 25.15 -124.90
C LYS A 945 50.84 25.98 -123.83
N SER A 946 51.33 27.18 -123.53
CA SER A 946 50.77 28.04 -122.48
C SER A 946 49.34 28.49 -122.76
N GLN A 947 49.01 28.83 -124.01
CA GLN A 947 47.72 29.40 -124.39
C GLN A 947 46.54 28.42 -124.32
N MET A 948 46.77 27.12 -124.61
CA MET A 948 45.73 26.09 -124.49
C MET A 948 45.57 25.56 -123.06
N LYS A 949 46.51 25.88 -122.16
CA LYS A 949 46.45 25.48 -120.75
C LYS A 949 45.62 26.45 -119.90
N SER A 950 45.79 27.76 -120.05
CA SER A 950 45.10 28.76 -119.22
C SER A 950 43.56 28.66 -119.28
N PHE A 951 42.99 28.41 -120.45
CA PHE A 951 41.53 28.25 -120.60
C PHE A 951 40.98 26.97 -119.96
N LYS A 952 41.84 25.97 -119.70
CA LYS A 952 41.46 24.71 -119.05
C LYS A 952 41.65 24.74 -117.53
N ASP A 953 42.62 25.52 -117.06
CA ASP A 953 42.84 25.74 -115.63
C ASP A 953 41.78 26.72 -115.06
N SER A 954 41.41 27.79 -115.77
CA SER A 954 40.39 28.75 -115.30
C SER A 954 39.01 28.14 -115.01
N ASN A 955 38.48 27.30 -115.91
CA ASN A 955 37.22 26.55 -115.68
C ASN A 955 37.34 25.48 -114.57
N ARG A 956 38.56 25.10 -114.19
CA ARG A 956 38.82 24.19 -113.07
C ARG A 956 38.90 24.96 -111.75
N GLU A 957 39.50 26.15 -111.76
CA GLU A 957 39.58 27.04 -110.61
C GLU A 957 38.19 27.49 -110.13
N GLU A 958 37.24 27.79 -111.01
CA GLU A 958 35.85 28.12 -110.58
C GLU A 958 35.11 26.92 -109.95
N VAL A 959 35.35 25.70 -110.44
CA VAL A 959 34.76 24.47 -109.88
C VAL A 959 35.43 24.07 -108.57
N GLU A 960 36.74 24.27 -108.43
CA GLU A 960 37.46 24.05 -107.17
C GLU A 960 37.12 25.14 -106.14
N ALA A 961 36.91 26.40 -106.55
CA ALA A 961 36.51 27.50 -105.68
C ALA A 961 35.07 27.36 -105.14
N THR A 962 34.09 27.02 -105.98
CA THR A 962 32.71 26.77 -105.53
C THR A 962 32.62 25.53 -104.62
N LYS A 963 33.38 24.48 -104.92
CA LYS A 963 33.53 23.31 -104.03
C LYS A 963 34.24 23.66 -102.71
N PHE A 964 35.20 24.59 -102.73
CA PHE A 964 35.88 25.09 -101.53
C PHE A 964 34.94 25.95 -100.69
N GLN A 965 34.09 26.80 -101.28
CA GLN A 965 33.05 27.54 -100.55
C GLN A 965 32.06 26.60 -99.87
N LEU A 966 31.47 25.63 -100.58
CA LEU A 966 30.57 24.64 -99.98
C LEU A 966 31.25 23.79 -98.88
N SER A 967 32.54 23.49 -99.03
CA SER A 967 33.33 22.81 -97.99
C SER A 967 33.63 23.73 -96.80
N SER A 968 33.83 25.03 -97.03
CA SER A 968 34.09 26.06 -96.01
C SER A 968 32.84 26.38 -95.21
N GLU A 969 31.67 26.46 -95.85
CA GLU A 969 30.37 26.63 -95.18
C GLU A 969 30.00 25.37 -94.39
N SER A 970 30.19 24.18 -94.96
CA SER A 970 30.03 22.91 -94.24
C SER A 970 30.97 22.81 -93.02
N MET A 971 32.23 23.21 -93.16
CA MET A 971 33.19 23.27 -92.05
C MET A 971 32.82 24.34 -91.01
N SER A 972 32.34 25.51 -91.44
CA SER A 972 31.86 26.57 -90.55
C SER A 972 30.67 26.10 -89.71
N HIS A 973 29.68 25.47 -90.34
CA HIS A 973 28.56 24.86 -89.64
C HIS A 973 28.99 23.67 -88.76
N GLN A 974 29.97 22.86 -89.16
CA GLN A 974 30.49 21.79 -88.30
C GLN A 974 31.24 22.34 -87.08
N VAL A 975 31.96 23.47 -87.21
CA VAL A 975 32.60 24.17 -86.08
C VAL A 975 31.56 24.83 -85.18
N GLN A 976 30.51 25.46 -85.74
CA GLN A 976 29.38 25.98 -84.96
C GLN A 976 28.66 24.86 -84.21
N MET A 977 28.35 23.74 -84.86
CA MET A 977 27.73 22.58 -84.22
C MET A 977 28.60 21.99 -83.10
N LYS A 978 29.93 21.92 -83.28
CA LYS A 978 30.84 21.54 -82.20
C LYS A 978 30.80 22.53 -81.04
N SER A 979 30.88 23.84 -81.31
CA SER A 979 30.83 24.87 -80.26
C SER A 979 29.49 24.87 -79.50
N VAL A 980 28.37 24.65 -80.18
CA VAL A 980 27.05 24.48 -79.56
C VAL A 980 26.98 23.18 -78.75
N ASN A 981 27.59 22.08 -79.22
CA ASN A 981 27.65 20.83 -78.47
C ASN A 981 28.53 20.96 -77.21
N GLU A 982 29.69 21.62 -77.31
CA GLU A 982 30.57 21.95 -76.18
C GLU A 982 29.86 22.86 -75.15
N GLN A 983 29.06 23.82 -75.60
CA GLN A 983 28.21 24.64 -74.72
C GLN A 983 27.09 23.80 -74.06
N LEU A 984 26.46 22.89 -74.81
CA LEU A 984 25.44 21.97 -74.28
C LEU A 984 26.02 21.00 -73.25
N ASP A 985 27.20 20.43 -73.50
CA ASP A 985 27.87 19.52 -72.57
C ASP A 985 28.36 20.27 -71.33
N LYS A 986 28.82 21.51 -71.48
CA LYS A 986 29.17 22.38 -70.34
C LYS A 986 27.94 22.76 -69.50
N MET A 987 26.82 23.12 -70.12
CA MET A 987 25.55 23.34 -69.43
C MET A 987 25.04 22.06 -68.73
N ARG A 988 25.23 20.89 -69.36
CA ARG A 988 24.86 19.59 -68.75
C ARG A 988 25.74 19.25 -67.56
N ALA A 989 27.03 19.56 -67.61
CA ALA A 989 27.95 19.42 -66.47
C ALA A 989 27.60 20.38 -65.32
N GLN A 990 27.23 21.62 -65.60
CA GLN A 990 26.75 22.56 -64.57
C GLN A 990 25.41 22.11 -63.96
N LEU A 991 24.50 21.55 -64.76
CA LEU A 991 23.24 20.98 -64.26
C LEU A 991 23.47 19.71 -63.40
N GLN A 992 24.50 18.92 -63.72
CA GLN A 992 24.95 17.78 -62.92
C GLN A 992 25.51 18.25 -61.56
N GLU A 993 26.39 19.26 -61.56
CA GLU A 993 26.97 19.87 -60.36
C GLU A 993 25.89 20.49 -59.45
N GLU A 994 24.93 21.22 -60.01
CA GLU A 994 23.78 21.73 -59.24
C GLU A 994 22.85 20.63 -58.72
N SER A 995 22.67 19.53 -59.45
CA SER A 995 21.91 18.35 -58.98
C SER A 995 22.58 17.67 -57.79
N GLU A 996 23.92 17.57 -57.81
CA GLU A 996 24.72 17.02 -56.71
C GLU A 996 24.74 17.99 -55.50
N ASN A 997 24.79 19.30 -55.73
CA ASN A 997 24.64 20.33 -54.69
C ASN A 997 23.26 20.30 -54.04
N VAL A 998 22.17 20.22 -54.82
CA VAL A 998 20.80 20.05 -54.32
C VAL A 998 20.69 18.76 -53.49
N SER A 999 21.28 17.66 -53.95
CA SER A 999 21.31 16.40 -53.20
C SER A 999 22.06 16.51 -51.87
N SER A 1000 23.19 17.23 -51.84
CA SER A 1000 23.94 17.54 -50.61
C SER A 1000 23.15 18.42 -49.63
N LEU A 1001 22.42 19.41 -50.14
CA LEU A 1001 21.56 20.29 -49.33
C LEU A 1001 20.33 19.53 -48.80
N GLN A 1002 19.71 18.67 -49.61
CA GLN A 1002 18.60 17.81 -49.20
C GLN A 1002 19.02 16.91 -48.03
N ALA A 1003 20.20 16.27 -48.13
CA ALA A 1003 20.76 15.44 -47.06
C ALA A 1003 21.00 16.25 -45.76
N LYS A 1004 21.58 17.45 -45.86
CA LYS A 1004 21.78 18.35 -44.71
C LYS A 1004 20.46 18.84 -44.10
N VAL A 1005 19.43 19.06 -44.89
CA VAL A 1005 18.09 19.40 -44.39
C VAL A 1005 17.50 18.23 -43.60
N SER A 1006 17.60 17.00 -44.10
CA SER A 1006 17.15 15.81 -43.36
C SER A 1006 17.97 15.55 -42.08
N GLU A 1007 19.28 15.82 -42.11
CA GLU A 1007 20.15 15.72 -40.93
C GLU A 1007 19.80 16.77 -39.87
N LEU A 1008 19.55 18.02 -40.28
CA LEU A 1008 19.08 19.10 -39.39
C LEU A 1008 17.66 18.83 -38.86
N GLN A 1009 16.76 18.25 -39.66
CA GLN A 1009 15.44 17.80 -39.21
C GLN A 1009 15.58 16.72 -38.12
N ALA A 1010 16.41 15.69 -38.34
CA ALA A 1010 16.65 14.64 -37.35
C ALA A 1010 17.37 15.14 -36.08
N VAL A 1011 18.11 16.24 -36.15
CA VAL A 1011 18.67 16.94 -34.98
C VAL A 1011 17.59 17.76 -34.26
N ASN A 1012 16.72 18.45 -34.99
CA ASN A 1012 15.62 19.22 -34.42
C ASN A 1012 14.58 18.31 -33.72
N GLU A 1013 14.28 17.15 -34.30
CA GLU A 1013 13.46 16.08 -33.71
C GLU A 1013 13.99 15.67 -32.32
N LYS A 1014 15.31 15.47 -32.21
CA LYS A 1014 16.00 15.13 -30.94
C LYS A 1014 15.96 16.28 -29.94
N TYR A 1015 16.07 17.53 -30.38
CA TYR A 1015 15.89 18.69 -29.49
C TYR A 1015 14.45 18.81 -28.99
N LEU A 1016 13.45 18.48 -29.82
CA LEU A 1016 12.04 18.43 -29.44
C LEU A 1016 11.77 17.33 -28.40
N GLN A 1017 12.31 16.12 -28.63
CA GLN A 1017 12.26 15.03 -27.65
C GLN A 1017 12.95 15.41 -26.33
N LEU A 1018 14.18 15.92 -26.37
CA LEU A 1018 14.93 16.34 -25.18
C LEU A 1018 14.26 17.51 -24.43
N THR A 1019 13.51 18.36 -25.14
CA THR A 1019 12.70 19.42 -24.51
C THR A 1019 11.50 18.80 -23.80
N GLY A 1020 10.75 17.93 -24.47
CA GLY A 1020 9.63 17.21 -23.86
C GLY A 1020 10.03 16.33 -22.66
N GLU A 1021 11.19 15.68 -22.71
CA GLU A 1021 11.78 14.95 -21.58
C GLU A 1021 12.11 15.87 -20.40
N LYS A 1022 12.63 17.09 -20.68
CA LYS A 1022 12.90 18.09 -19.65
C LYS A 1022 11.62 18.68 -19.08
N ASP A 1023 10.60 18.95 -19.89
CA ASP A 1023 9.30 19.45 -19.41
C ASP A 1023 8.57 18.39 -18.58
N ALA A 1024 8.67 17.11 -18.96
CA ALA A 1024 8.21 15.98 -18.16
C ALA A 1024 8.99 15.83 -16.83
N HIS A 1025 10.30 16.11 -16.84
CA HIS A 1025 11.10 16.14 -15.61
C HIS A 1025 10.75 17.34 -14.72
N ILE A 1026 10.57 18.54 -15.30
CA ILE A 1026 10.22 19.77 -14.59
C ILE A 1026 8.86 19.61 -13.93
N THR A 1027 7.83 19.20 -14.67
CA THR A 1027 6.49 18.95 -14.13
C THR A 1027 6.49 17.88 -13.03
N LYS A 1028 7.29 16.81 -13.17
CA LYS A 1028 7.49 15.81 -12.11
C LYS A 1028 8.16 16.40 -10.86
N THR A 1029 9.17 17.27 -11.02
CA THR A 1029 9.77 17.95 -9.86
C THR A 1029 8.83 18.97 -9.22
N GLU A 1030 8.00 19.67 -10.01
CA GLU A 1030 6.96 20.55 -9.47
C GLU A 1030 5.90 19.78 -8.67
N THR A 1031 5.45 18.61 -9.13
CA THR A 1031 4.51 17.79 -8.35
C THR A 1031 5.10 17.38 -7.02
N SER A 1032 6.34 16.88 -6.99
CA SER A 1032 6.98 16.49 -5.73
C SER A 1032 7.37 17.67 -4.82
N ILE A 1033 7.60 18.86 -5.38
CA ILE A 1033 7.70 20.09 -4.59
C ILE A 1033 6.34 20.39 -3.93
N ARG A 1034 5.23 20.42 -4.70
CA ARG A 1034 3.88 20.67 -4.15
C ARG A 1034 3.46 19.63 -3.11
N GLU A 1035 3.80 18.36 -3.31
CA GLU A 1035 3.61 17.28 -2.34
C GLU A 1035 4.36 17.60 -1.03
N SER A 1036 5.67 17.90 -1.11
CA SER A 1036 6.48 18.28 0.05
C SER A 1036 6.03 19.58 0.75
N GLU A 1037 5.51 20.56 0.00
CA GLU A 1037 4.95 21.79 0.58
C GLU A 1037 3.63 21.52 1.31
N GLY A 1038 2.81 20.58 0.82
CA GLY A 1038 1.64 20.07 1.51
C GLY A 1038 1.99 19.36 2.82
N GLU A 1039 2.98 18.47 2.81
CA GLU A 1039 3.50 17.78 3.99
C GLU A 1039 4.09 18.77 5.01
N ILE A 1040 4.92 19.72 4.58
CA ILE A 1040 5.46 20.80 5.42
C ILE A 1040 4.34 21.62 6.05
N GLN A 1041 3.26 21.91 5.31
CA GLN A 1041 2.13 22.64 5.87
C GLN A 1041 1.30 21.79 6.85
N GLN A 1042 1.16 20.49 6.61
CA GLN A 1042 0.53 19.56 7.56
C GLN A 1042 1.35 19.45 8.85
N VAL A 1043 2.68 19.34 8.77
CA VAL A 1043 3.59 19.33 9.92
C VAL A 1043 3.54 20.67 10.68
N ARG A 1044 3.48 21.81 9.99
CA ARG A 1044 3.27 23.12 10.64
C ARG A 1044 1.94 23.18 11.39
N ASN A 1045 0.85 22.72 10.79
CA ASN A 1045 -0.46 22.70 11.42
C ASN A 1045 -0.47 21.80 12.67
N ALA A 1046 0.19 20.63 12.61
CA ALA A 1046 0.39 19.74 13.75
C ALA A 1046 1.24 20.40 14.86
N ALA A 1047 2.32 21.11 14.50
CA ALA A 1047 3.17 21.81 15.46
C ALA A 1047 2.45 22.98 16.16
N VAL A 1048 1.57 23.71 15.46
CA VAL A 1048 0.71 24.74 16.06
C VAL A 1048 -0.28 24.11 17.05
N SER A 1049 -0.99 23.06 16.63
CA SER A 1049 -1.91 22.30 17.49
C SER A 1049 -1.23 21.75 18.75
N ALA A 1050 -0.03 21.17 18.60
CA ALA A 1050 0.77 20.69 19.73
C ALA A 1050 1.22 21.83 20.65
N GLY A 1051 1.54 23.02 20.12
CA GLY A 1051 1.86 24.22 20.91
C GLY A 1051 0.65 24.76 21.69
N GLU A 1052 -0.54 24.76 21.10
CA GLU A 1052 -1.79 25.13 21.78
C GLU A 1052 -2.13 24.12 22.90
N ALA A 1053 -2.01 22.82 22.62
CA ALA A 1053 -2.19 21.76 23.61
C ALA A 1053 -1.16 21.85 24.76
N HIS A 1054 0.10 22.17 24.46
CA HIS A 1054 1.14 22.38 25.46
C HIS A 1054 0.82 23.59 26.35
N SER A 1055 0.41 24.73 25.77
CA SER A 1055 0.01 25.92 26.55
C SER A 1055 -1.25 25.69 27.40
N ALA A 1056 -2.16 24.82 26.95
CA ALA A 1056 -3.30 24.38 27.77
C ALA A 1056 -2.84 23.50 28.95
N LEU A 1057 -1.89 22.60 28.73
CA LEU A 1057 -1.31 21.75 29.77
C LEU A 1057 -0.52 22.57 30.80
N GLU A 1058 0.30 23.54 30.37
CA GLU A 1058 1.04 24.44 31.26
C GLU A 1058 0.10 25.22 32.20
N LYS A 1059 -1.01 25.75 31.68
CA LYS A 1059 -2.03 26.45 32.49
C LYS A 1059 -2.65 25.51 33.51
N LEU A 1060 -2.99 24.29 33.12
CA LEU A 1060 -3.58 23.29 34.01
C LEU A 1060 -2.58 22.84 35.08
N CYS A 1061 -1.29 22.71 34.76
CA CYS A 1061 -0.22 22.45 35.73
C CYS A 1061 -0.05 23.61 36.73
N GLU A 1062 -0.08 24.87 36.29
CA GLU A 1062 0.00 26.02 37.20
C GLU A 1062 -1.26 26.15 38.07
N GLU A 1063 -2.46 25.86 37.53
CA GLU A 1063 -3.69 25.77 38.32
C GLU A 1063 -3.62 24.67 39.39
N LEU A 1064 -3.13 23.47 39.05
CA LEU A 1064 -2.97 22.37 40.00
C LEU A 1064 -1.95 22.70 41.08
N LYS A 1065 -0.84 23.36 40.70
CA LYS A 1065 0.18 23.87 41.62
C LYS A 1065 -0.35 24.95 42.56
N GLN A 1066 -1.19 25.86 42.08
CA GLN A 1066 -1.89 26.83 42.94
C GLN A 1066 -2.86 26.14 43.91
N LYS A 1067 -3.66 25.17 43.42
CA LYS A 1067 -4.56 24.35 44.25
C LYS A 1067 -3.80 23.59 45.34
N LEU A 1068 -2.68 22.95 45.00
CA LEU A 1068 -1.80 22.26 45.95
C LEU A 1068 -1.29 23.21 47.03
N ASN A 1069 -0.70 24.35 46.64
CA ASN A 1069 -0.21 25.38 47.56
C ASN A 1069 -1.31 25.87 48.53
N THR A 1070 -2.56 26.04 48.05
CA THR A 1070 -3.67 26.41 48.93
C THR A 1070 -4.05 25.29 49.89
N THR A 1071 -4.10 24.02 49.44
CA THR A 1071 -4.40 22.89 50.34
C THR A 1071 -3.31 22.64 51.37
N GLU A 1072 -2.03 22.86 51.04
CA GLU A 1072 -0.93 22.79 52.00
C GLU A 1072 -1.01 23.91 53.04
N ALA A 1073 -1.37 25.14 52.64
CA ALA A 1073 -1.58 26.25 53.56
C ALA A 1073 -2.77 26.02 54.50
N ASP A 1074 -3.90 25.52 53.98
CA ASP A 1074 -5.08 25.17 54.78
C ASP A 1074 -4.77 24.02 55.77
N GLN A 1075 -4.03 22.99 55.32
CA GLN A 1075 -3.61 21.88 56.18
C GLN A 1075 -2.63 22.34 57.27
N GLN A 1076 -1.70 23.25 56.97
CA GLN A 1076 -0.84 23.88 57.98
C GLN A 1076 -1.64 24.71 58.98
N SER A 1077 -2.63 25.48 58.52
CA SER A 1077 -3.53 26.25 59.39
C SER A 1077 -4.35 25.34 60.33
N GLN A 1078 -4.91 24.24 59.82
CA GLN A 1078 -5.62 23.25 60.63
C GLN A 1078 -4.69 22.55 61.63
N SER A 1079 -3.46 22.21 61.24
CA SER A 1079 -2.44 21.63 62.12
C SER A 1079 -2.08 22.58 63.26
N LEU A 1080 -1.93 23.88 62.98
CA LEU A 1080 -1.69 24.91 63.99
C LEU A 1080 -2.88 25.07 64.95
N MET A 1081 -4.12 25.03 64.45
CA MET A 1081 -5.33 25.03 65.30
C MET A 1081 -5.37 23.82 66.22
N MET A 1082 -5.24 22.60 65.69
CA MET A 1082 -5.25 21.37 66.49
C MET A 1082 -4.12 21.37 67.53
N THR A 1083 -2.95 21.91 67.19
CA THR A 1083 -1.83 22.05 68.14
C THR A 1083 -2.19 23.01 69.27
N ALA A 1084 -2.83 24.15 68.97
CA ALA A 1084 -3.27 25.11 69.99
C ALA A 1084 -4.38 24.54 70.89
N GLU A 1085 -5.33 23.79 70.33
CA GLU A 1085 -6.38 23.08 71.09
C GLU A 1085 -5.79 22.01 72.01
N ILE A 1086 -4.81 21.23 71.52
CA ILE A 1086 -4.05 20.26 72.34
C ILE A 1086 -3.31 20.97 73.48
N ASP A 1087 -2.72 22.13 73.22
CA ASP A 1087 -2.03 22.94 74.24
C ASP A 1087 -2.99 23.45 75.32
N ASP A 1088 -4.18 23.94 74.96
CA ASP A 1088 -5.19 24.40 75.93
C ASP A 1088 -5.85 23.22 76.70
N LEU A 1089 -6.02 22.06 76.07
CA LEU A 1089 -6.41 20.82 76.75
C LEU A 1089 -5.32 20.35 77.73
N ASN A 1090 -4.03 20.49 77.40
CA ASN A 1090 -2.94 20.20 78.32
C ASN A 1090 -2.87 21.21 79.48
N ARG A 1091 -3.06 22.51 79.22
CA ARG A 1091 -3.11 23.55 80.27
C ARG A 1091 -4.27 23.32 81.24
N THR A 1092 -5.47 23.06 80.73
CA THR A 1092 -6.65 22.76 81.57
C THR A 1092 -6.50 21.46 82.34
N LYS A 1093 -5.90 20.41 81.74
CA LYS A 1093 -5.50 19.19 82.44
C LYS A 1093 -4.57 19.48 83.63
N VAL A 1094 -3.49 20.24 83.43
CA VAL A 1094 -2.54 20.56 84.52
C VAL A 1094 -3.23 21.31 85.66
N ILE A 1095 -4.08 22.29 85.35
CA ILE A 1095 -4.87 23.02 86.36
C ILE A 1095 -5.79 22.07 87.16
N LEU A 1096 -6.38 21.07 86.51
CA LEU A 1096 -7.20 20.05 87.17
C LEU A 1096 -6.36 19.07 88.02
N GLU A 1097 -5.15 18.70 87.58
CA GLU A 1097 -4.20 17.89 88.34
C GLU A 1097 -3.70 18.64 89.59
N GLU A 1098 -3.35 19.92 89.47
CA GLU A 1098 -3.01 20.78 90.62
C GLU A 1098 -4.18 20.90 91.61
N ARG A 1099 -5.40 21.16 91.11
CA ARG A 1099 -6.60 21.26 91.96
C ARG A 1099 -6.97 19.94 92.64
N LEU A 1100 -6.71 18.80 92.00
CA LEU A 1100 -6.87 17.48 92.62
C LEU A 1100 -5.85 17.27 93.74
N ILE A 1101 -4.60 17.71 93.57
CA ILE A 1101 -3.56 17.65 94.61
C ILE A 1101 -3.94 18.56 95.81
N GLU A 1102 -4.51 19.73 95.57
CA GLU A 1102 -5.06 20.58 96.65
C GLU A 1102 -6.19 19.87 97.41
N LEU A 1103 -7.18 19.33 96.71
CA LEU A 1103 -8.31 18.61 97.33
C LEU A 1103 -7.87 17.38 98.13
N ILE A 1104 -6.83 16.66 97.68
CA ILE A 1104 -6.22 15.56 98.43
C ILE A 1104 -5.58 16.07 99.73
N ARG A 1105 -4.81 17.16 99.68
CA ARG A 1105 -4.19 17.79 100.86
C ARG A 1105 -5.22 18.31 101.86
N ASP A 1106 -6.29 18.95 101.39
CA ASP A 1106 -7.39 19.42 102.24
C ASP A 1106 -8.11 18.25 102.91
N LYS A 1107 -8.38 17.17 102.16
CA LYS A 1107 -8.96 15.93 102.68
C LYS A 1107 -8.06 15.27 103.74
N ASP A 1108 -6.73 15.22 103.51
CA ASP A 1108 -5.77 14.70 104.49
C ASP A 1108 -5.69 15.58 105.76
N ALA A 1109 -5.72 16.90 105.60
CA ALA A 1109 -5.75 17.85 106.73
C ALA A 1109 -7.07 17.81 107.52
N LEU A 1110 -8.19 17.48 106.88
CA LEU A 1110 -9.47 17.23 107.55
C LEU A 1110 -9.46 15.88 108.30
N TRP A 1111 -8.86 14.83 107.74
CA TRP A 1111 -8.62 13.57 108.44
C TRP A 1111 -7.78 13.77 109.70
N GLN A 1112 -6.63 14.45 109.61
CA GLN A 1112 -5.79 14.75 110.78
C GLN A 1112 -6.53 15.53 111.88
N LYS A 1113 -7.44 16.43 111.51
CA LYS A 1113 -8.31 17.14 112.48
C LYS A 1113 -9.36 16.22 113.10
N SER A 1114 -9.91 15.26 112.33
CA SER A 1114 -10.83 14.24 112.85
C SER A 1114 -10.14 13.35 113.88
N ASP A 1115 -8.95 12.83 113.55
CA ASP A 1115 -8.14 11.97 114.44
C ASP A 1115 -7.75 12.70 115.74
N ALA A 1116 -7.37 13.98 115.63
CA ALA A 1116 -7.06 14.83 116.79
C ALA A 1116 -8.28 15.06 117.69
N LEU A 1117 -9.47 15.27 117.10
CA LEU A 1117 -10.72 15.40 117.86
C LEU A 1117 -11.14 14.08 118.51
N GLU A 1118 -10.91 12.92 117.87
CA GLU A 1118 -11.15 11.61 118.49
C GLU A 1118 -10.17 11.36 119.66
N PHE A 1119 -8.91 11.77 119.52
CA PHE A 1119 -7.91 11.71 120.58
C PHE A 1119 -8.26 12.60 121.78
N GLU A 1120 -8.69 13.85 121.55
CA GLU A 1120 -9.22 14.72 122.61
C GLU A 1120 -10.44 14.11 123.32
N GLN A 1121 -11.37 13.49 122.57
CA GLN A 1121 -12.54 12.83 123.17
C GLN A 1121 -12.13 11.65 124.07
N LYS A 1122 -11.12 10.87 123.68
CA LYS A 1122 -10.55 9.78 124.50
C LYS A 1122 -9.91 10.32 125.79
N LEU A 1123 -9.10 11.37 125.70
CA LEU A 1123 -8.49 12.04 126.86
C LEU A 1123 -9.53 12.58 127.84
N ARG A 1124 -10.54 13.32 127.35
CA ARG A 1124 -11.64 13.85 128.19
C ARG A 1124 -12.51 12.74 128.80
N ALA A 1125 -12.53 11.53 128.21
CA ALA A 1125 -13.17 10.37 128.79
C ALA A 1125 -12.32 9.79 129.95
N GLU A 1126 -10.99 9.66 129.79
CA GLU A 1126 -10.09 9.18 130.85
C GLU A 1126 -10.04 10.14 132.06
N GLU A 1127 -9.92 11.45 131.85
CA GLU A 1127 -9.86 12.42 132.97
C GLU A 1127 -11.10 12.33 133.89
N ARG A 1128 -12.29 12.12 133.31
CA ARG A 1128 -13.54 11.94 134.07
C ARG A 1128 -13.57 10.68 134.94
N TRP A 1129 -12.80 9.64 134.58
CA TRP A 1129 -12.78 8.39 135.34
C TRP A 1129 -11.91 8.48 136.60
N TRP A 1130 -10.78 9.19 136.54
CA TRP A 1130 -9.82 9.24 137.65
C TRP A 1130 -10.16 10.26 138.75
N LEU A 1131 -11.04 11.24 138.49
CA LEU A 1131 -11.50 12.18 139.53
C LEU A 1131 -12.29 11.48 140.65
N VAL A 1132 -13.15 10.52 140.30
CA VAL A 1132 -14.15 9.92 141.20
C VAL A 1132 -13.54 9.05 142.31
N ASP A 1133 -12.37 8.45 142.08
CA ASP A 1133 -11.71 7.56 143.05
C ASP A 1133 -11.23 8.31 144.32
N LYS A 1134 -10.82 9.58 144.18
CA LYS A 1134 -10.31 10.36 145.33
C LYS A 1134 -11.39 10.71 146.36
N GLU A 1135 -12.64 10.81 145.93
CA GLU A 1135 -13.76 11.27 146.77
C GLU A 1135 -14.58 10.11 147.38
N ALA A 1136 -14.46 8.90 146.85
CA ALA A 1136 -15.22 7.72 147.30
C ALA A 1136 -14.77 7.19 148.68
N THR A 1137 -15.47 7.54 149.75
CA THR A 1137 -15.16 7.11 151.14
C THR A 1137 -15.93 5.87 151.63
N GLN A 1138 -16.89 5.36 150.84
CA GLN A 1138 -17.79 4.25 151.18
C GLN A 1138 -17.90 3.23 150.04
N CYS A 1139 -18.19 1.98 150.37
CA CYS A 1139 -18.45 0.91 149.41
C CYS A 1139 -19.85 1.06 148.76
N LEU A 1140 -19.92 1.21 147.43
CA LEU A 1140 -21.20 1.34 146.70
C LEU A 1140 -22.12 0.09 146.78
N GLY A 1141 -21.61 -1.06 147.26
CA GLY A 1141 -22.37 -2.29 147.41
C GLY A 1141 -22.86 -2.60 148.83
N CYS A 1142 -22.45 -1.85 149.85
CA CYS A 1142 -22.90 -2.07 151.24
C CYS A 1142 -22.84 -0.82 152.15
N GLU A 1143 -22.53 0.36 151.60
CA GLU A 1143 -22.38 1.67 152.25
C GLU A 1143 -21.34 1.74 153.38
N GLY A 1144 -20.72 0.62 153.75
CA GLY A 1144 -19.64 0.55 154.72
C GLY A 1144 -18.44 1.41 154.31
N HIS A 1145 -18.00 2.28 155.22
CA HIS A 1145 -16.80 3.10 155.05
C HIS A 1145 -15.55 2.25 154.83
N PHE A 1146 -14.74 2.63 153.83
CA PHE A 1146 -13.47 1.98 153.57
C PHE A 1146 -12.52 2.19 154.75
N SER A 1147 -11.85 1.12 155.18
CA SER A 1147 -10.96 1.10 156.34
C SER A 1147 -9.82 0.11 156.11
N TRP A 1148 -8.88 -0.01 157.05
CA TRP A 1148 -7.78 -0.99 156.94
C TRP A 1148 -8.30 -2.44 156.85
N TRP A 1149 -9.38 -2.73 157.58
CA TRP A 1149 -10.08 -4.04 157.55
C TRP A 1149 -10.99 -4.19 156.33
N LEU A 1150 -11.57 -3.10 155.82
CA LEU A 1150 -12.45 -3.08 154.64
C LEU A 1150 -11.77 -2.37 153.47
N ARG A 1151 -10.87 -3.08 152.78
CA ARG A 1151 -10.07 -2.53 151.67
C ARG A 1151 -10.92 -2.21 150.44
N ARG A 1152 -10.52 -1.13 149.73
CA ARG A 1152 -11.01 -0.79 148.39
C ARG A 1152 -10.64 -1.89 147.38
N HIS A 1153 -11.55 -2.18 146.47
CA HIS A 1153 -11.30 -2.98 145.26
C HIS A 1153 -11.88 -2.22 144.06
N HIS A 1154 -11.05 -1.99 143.05
CA HIS A 1154 -11.48 -1.36 141.82
C HIS A 1154 -12.17 -2.39 140.92
N CYS A 1155 -13.24 -1.98 140.26
CA CYS A 1155 -13.93 -2.71 139.20
C CYS A 1155 -14.20 -1.71 138.08
N ARG A 1156 -14.25 -2.17 136.82
CA ARG A 1156 -14.33 -1.31 135.63
C ARG A 1156 -15.47 -0.29 135.65
N TRP A 1157 -16.52 -0.46 136.46
CA TRP A 1157 -17.64 0.49 136.56
C TRP A 1157 -17.85 1.13 137.95
N ALA A 1158 -17.14 0.73 139.03
CA ALA A 1158 -17.36 1.27 140.40
C ALA A 1158 -16.35 0.76 141.46
N LEU A 1159 -16.12 1.54 142.53
CA LEU A 1159 -15.42 1.09 143.74
C LEU A 1159 -16.32 0.23 144.65
N HIS A 1160 -15.80 -0.92 145.08
CA HIS A 1160 -16.46 -1.84 146.01
C HIS A 1160 -15.48 -2.33 147.08
N CYS A 1161 -15.96 -2.96 148.15
CA CYS A 1161 -15.11 -3.68 149.09
C CYS A 1161 -14.94 -5.15 148.68
N CYS A 1162 -13.87 -5.79 149.17
CA CYS A 1162 -13.51 -7.17 148.87
C CYS A 1162 -14.69 -8.17 149.05
N PHE A 1163 -15.51 -8.01 150.10
CA PHE A 1163 -16.67 -8.87 150.35
C PHE A 1163 -17.79 -8.68 149.31
N CYS A 1164 -18.09 -7.44 148.89
CA CYS A 1164 -19.09 -7.18 147.85
C CYS A 1164 -18.63 -7.70 146.47
N THR A 1165 -17.34 -7.60 146.14
CA THR A 1165 -16.79 -8.24 144.93
C THR A 1165 -16.82 -9.76 145.00
N ALA A 1166 -16.67 -10.36 146.20
CA ALA A 1166 -16.74 -11.81 146.40
C ALA A 1166 -18.17 -12.38 146.28
N GLN A 1167 -19.16 -11.70 146.86
CA GLN A 1167 -20.55 -12.16 146.86
C GLN A 1167 -21.27 -11.90 145.53
N ASN A 1168 -20.89 -10.87 144.77
CA ASN A 1168 -21.57 -10.50 143.52
C ASN A 1168 -20.85 -11.07 142.30
N ALA A 1169 -21.35 -12.20 141.77
CA ALA A 1169 -20.79 -12.91 140.63
C ALA A 1169 -20.64 -12.08 139.33
N ARG A 1170 -21.34 -10.94 139.19
CA ARG A 1170 -21.12 -10.00 138.08
C ARG A 1170 -19.88 -9.13 138.28
N LEU A 1171 -19.59 -8.69 139.51
CA LEU A 1171 -18.36 -7.96 139.84
C LEU A 1171 -17.12 -8.87 139.77
N HIS A 1172 -17.23 -10.10 140.27
CA HIS A 1172 -16.12 -11.07 140.27
C HIS A 1172 -15.61 -11.42 138.85
N LYS A 1173 -16.51 -11.44 137.85
CA LYS A 1173 -16.14 -11.63 136.43
C LYS A 1173 -15.48 -10.41 135.79
N CYS A 1174 -15.54 -9.24 136.41
CA CYS A 1174 -14.95 -8.01 135.90
C CYS A 1174 -13.50 -7.78 136.40
N CYS A 1175 -13.05 -8.57 137.38
CA CYS A 1175 -11.71 -8.49 138.00
C CYS A 1175 -10.81 -9.70 137.68
N LEU A 1176 -11.18 -10.51 136.68
CA LEU A 1176 -10.50 -11.75 136.26
C LEU A 1176 -10.24 -11.76 134.74
N LYS A 1177 -9.90 -10.60 134.19
CA LYS A 1177 -9.39 -10.36 132.83
C LYS A 1177 -8.39 -9.22 132.86
#